data_AF-A0A6P7WI66-F1
#
_entry.id   AF-A0A6P7WI66-F1
#
_cell.length_a   1.000
_cell.length_b   1.000
_cell.length_c   1.000
_cell.angle_alpha   90.00
_cell.angle_beta   90.00
_cell.angle_gamma   90.00
#
_symmetry.space_group_name_H-M   'P 1'
#
loop_
_entity.id
_entity.type
_entity.pdbx_description
1 polymer ?
#
loop_
_entity_poly.entity_id
_entity_poly.type
_entity_poly.pdbx_seq_one_letter_code
_entity_poly.pdbx_strand_id
1 'polypeptide(L)'
;MRALDHNGLPLKLHQVFLDITAQSGRLVRYYTTDENGKVSFTLDTNEWGSAAVFLQGRVNLVDPPYSPGVPYVYYQNAYATVQPFYSNVESYLKIHRVRRKLACHLKDIQVEYTISRQDLQHHARSFVVNLVVTGKGGIVASAHKRRDVPRLGPVRGVIGFPVSDFGPAPRVLAFALLSQRRVVADSTVFQVNMCFKNKVSLRFSEKEELPGSSVGLELTAAPGSLCAVRAVDQSVLLMKPQAELSNQTVYNLFPYIYRAGYPWQVEEYDDDPCWNPFLRPRPLFPIASKVDQRFSIWRPWYSPEVDVFSLFKEGGLKILTNVDIKKPTTTVTCPPWIQLPNVILAEIAKSPASAEMAPTTTMQERARTYFPETWIWSLIPVGSSGKCSLPVTVPDTITQWKAMTFCTADVGFGISPTANLTAFKPFFVDLTLPYSIVRGENFNLKATIFNYLRECIKIQITLAESEDFLVAPCENCVYSTCLCQDSSITFSWDITATTLGEVNFTVSTEALHSEELCAGKRTVVPERGRTDTLIKPLLVRPEGVPGENTRSSLLCTSGSTVFEEVSLVIPQDIVKGSERAVISVLGDLMGSALQNLDRLIQMPYGCGEQNMVTFAPIIYVLQYLEKTGQLTDEIRTRANGYLVSGYQRELTYKHKDGSYSAFGSTDGDGNTWLTAFVAKCFGQAQHYIFIDENNVNDAITWLGSHQSSNGCFANIGRLFHTAMKGGVDDEISLTAYIVVALLEVGSLPDNSLVVNGFACLEAAGDTVTSIYTQALLAYAYTLIGNDVARATILDQLDQQAIESDGMLHWRYSTHVAENGFWEQPLSVDNELTAYVLLSLLSVQDTGSIDIGRASLIVRWLSRQQNAYGGFASTQDTVVALQALAKYSAMTFREDGELTVDVTVDLQYMFTVNKINRLLLQQQSLSYIPRQYSVSVTGDGCVLVLVTGRYNTPPHTIPSFALGVVTEPHACPGYAGTLLLHIHARYNGSRSTSNMAIIEVVMLSGYSPADDTKDVLLQYPLVRKVEIKSAIVYIYLDELNHKFRKFSFSARRDIVVGNLQPATVKVYDYYQPEENALTQYNAPC
;
A
#
# COMPACT_ATOMS: atom_id res chain seq x y z
N MET A 1 24.17 -17.95 -30.79
CA MET A 1 23.36 -16.70 -30.68
C MET A 1 21.88 -17.06 -30.74
N ARG A 2 20.99 -16.15 -30.29
CA ARG A 2 19.55 -16.15 -30.59
C ARG A 2 19.17 -14.71 -30.97
N ALA A 3 18.40 -14.55 -32.04
CA ALA A 3 17.88 -13.26 -32.49
C ALA A 3 16.36 -13.22 -32.28
N LEU A 4 15.87 -12.11 -31.73
CA LEU A 4 14.48 -11.88 -31.35
C LEU A 4 14.00 -10.53 -31.92
N ASP A 5 12.70 -10.39 -32.13
CA ASP A 5 12.05 -9.10 -32.42
C ASP A 5 11.74 -8.32 -31.11
N HIS A 6 11.12 -7.15 -31.26
CA HIS A 6 10.72 -6.31 -30.13
C HIS A 6 9.61 -6.91 -29.23
N ASN A 7 8.99 -8.02 -29.63
CA ASN A 7 7.98 -8.77 -28.88
C ASN A 7 8.56 -10.04 -28.23
N GLY A 8 9.86 -10.31 -28.40
CA GLY A 8 10.51 -11.55 -27.96
C GLY A 8 10.24 -12.77 -28.86
N LEU A 9 9.68 -12.58 -30.05
CA LEU A 9 9.46 -13.64 -31.03
C LEU A 9 10.76 -13.94 -31.81
N PRO A 10 11.02 -15.21 -32.19
CA PRO A 10 12.24 -15.59 -32.88
C PRO A 10 12.30 -15.10 -34.33
N LEU A 11 13.36 -14.37 -34.69
CA LEU A 11 13.64 -13.99 -36.08
C LEU A 11 14.13 -15.21 -36.87
N LYS A 12 13.26 -15.78 -37.71
CA LYS A 12 13.54 -17.00 -38.51
C LYS A 12 14.23 -16.67 -39.84
N LEU A 13 15.14 -17.54 -40.29
CA LEU A 13 15.85 -17.44 -41.58
C LEU A 13 16.53 -16.08 -41.84
N HIS A 14 16.85 -15.35 -40.77
CA HIS A 14 17.43 -14.01 -40.82
C HIS A 14 18.95 -14.11 -40.79
N GLN A 15 19.64 -13.23 -41.51
CA GLN A 15 21.11 -13.16 -41.44
C GLN A 15 21.54 -12.49 -40.13
N VAL A 16 22.58 -13.03 -39.50
CA VAL A 16 23.22 -12.45 -38.32
C VAL A 16 24.74 -12.58 -38.43
N PHE A 17 25.43 -11.60 -37.87
CA PHE A 17 26.88 -11.45 -38.01
C PHE A 17 27.55 -11.77 -36.67
N LEU A 18 28.59 -12.60 -36.68
CA LEU A 18 29.47 -12.84 -35.54
C LEU A 18 30.82 -12.19 -35.82
N ASP A 19 31.11 -11.13 -35.09
CA ASP A 19 32.36 -10.38 -35.13
C ASP A 19 33.29 -10.91 -34.02
N ILE A 20 34.49 -11.35 -34.41
CA ILE A 20 35.46 -12.05 -33.55
C ILE A 20 36.72 -11.21 -33.51
N THR A 21 37.06 -10.63 -32.36
CA THR A 21 38.27 -9.82 -32.18
C THR A 21 39.25 -10.55 -31.26
N ALA A 22 40.41 -10.91 -31.80
CA ALA A 22 41.54 -11.52 -31.10
C ALA A 22 42.80 -10.68 -31.33
N GLN A 23 43.91 -10.99 -30.64
CA GLN A 23 45.20 -10.32 -30.88
C GLN A 23 45.72 -10.49 -32.32
N SER A 24 45.32 -11.57 -33.01
CA SER A 24 45.64 -11.83 -34.42
C SER A 24 44.80 -11.01 -35.41
N GLY A 25 43.75 -10.33 -34.97
CA GLY A 25 42.91 -9.46 -35.81
C GLY A 25 41.40 -9.58 -35.55
N ARG A 26 40.62 -8.99 -36.44
CA ARG A 26 39.16 -8.97 -36.40
C ARG A 26 38.58 -9.76 -37.59
N LEU A 27 37.75 -10.77 -37.30
CA LEU A 27 37.14 -11.67 -38.28
C LEU A 27 35.62 -11.66 -38.14
N VAL A 28 34.91 -11.31 -39.20
CA VAL A 28 33.43 -11.37 -39.24
C VAL A 28 32.98 -12.66 -39.96
N ARG A 29 32.07 -13.40 -39.33
CA ARG A 29 31.41 -14.58 -39.92
C ARG A 29 29.90 -14.37 -40.05
N TYR A 30 29.34 -14.93 -41.12
CA TYR A 30 27.95 -14.79 -41.52
C TYR A 30 27.18 -16.07 -41.20
N TYR A 31 26.00 -15.96 -40.60
CA TYR A 31 25.13 -17.10 -40.30
C TYR A 31 23.65 -16.76 -40.57
N THR A 32 22.84 -17.79 -40.75
CA THR A 32 21.38 -17.68 -40.90
C THR A 32 20.68 -18.36 -39.72
N THR A 33 19.63 -17.76 -39.16
CA THR A 33 18.91 -18.31 -38.01
C THR A 33 17.98 -19.48 -38.34
N ASP A 34 17.89 -20.44 -37.42
CA ASP A 34 16.89 -21.51 -37.48
C ASP A 34 15.46 -21.02 -37.15
N GLU A 35 14.47 -21.92 -37.21
CA GLU A 35 13.07 -21.60 -36.91
C GLU A 35 12.80 -21.14 -35.46
N ASN A 36 13.77 -21.34 -34.55
CA ASN A 36 13.74 -20.90 -33.15
C ASN A 36 14.52 -19.60 -32.94
N GLY A 37 14.97 -18.96 -34.04
CA GLY A 37 15.76 -17.74 -34.06
C GLY A 37 17.22 -17.96 -33.64
N LYS A 38 17.72 -19.21 -33.65
CA LYS A 38 19.02 -19.57 -33.08
C LYS A 38 20.07 -19.84 -34.15
N VAL A 39 21.33 -19.58 -33.76
CA VAL A 39 22.54 -19.95 -34.52
C VAL A 39 23.48 -20.70 -33.57
N SER A 40 23.90 -21.88 -34.00
CA SER A 40 25.03 -22.61 -33.41
C SER A 40 26.24 -22.51 -34.32
N PHE A 41 27.41 -22.29 -33.72
CA PHE A 41 28.69 -22.29 -34.41
C PHE A 41 29.74 -22.99 -33.55
N THR A 42 30.82 -23.42 -34.19
CA THR A 42 32.08 -23.85 -33.55
C THR A 42 33.20 -22.98 -34.10
N LEU A 43 34.16 -22.65 -33.24
CA LEU A 43 35.33 -21.85 -33.57
C LEU A 43 36.55 -22.69 -33.21
N ASP A 44 37.58 -22.65 -34.06
CA ASP A 44 38.87 -23.25 -33.73
C ASP A 44 39.65 -22.26 -32.85
N THR A 45 40.24 -22.76 -31.76
CA THR A 45 41.01 -22.01 -30.77
C THR A 45 42.52 -22.11 -30.99
N ASN A 46 42.98 -22.95 -31.93
CA ASN A 46 44.41 -23.22 -32.19
C ASN A 46 45.23 -21.94 -32.47
N GLU A 47 44.62 -20.93 -33.09
CA GLU A 47 45.28 -19.69 -33.51
C GLU A 47 45.27 -18.58 -32.42
N TRP A 48 44.64 -18.81 -31.27
CA TRP A 48 44.32 -17.73 -30.30
C TRP A 48 45.30 -17.62 -29.12
N GLY A 49 46.16 -18.63 -28.92
CA GLY A 49 47.18 -18.64 -27.87
C GLY A 49 46.61 -18.43 -26.46
N SER A 50 47.25 -17.57 -25.67
CA SER A 50 46.83 -17.19 -24.31
C SER A 50 46.06 -15.86 -24.25
N ALA A 51 45.54 -15.38 -25.38
CA ALA A 51 44.80 -14.12 -25.44
C ALA A 51 43.30 -14.31 -25.15
N ALA A 52 42.67 -13.32 -24.52
CA ALA A 52 41.23 -13.24 -24.47
C ALA A 52 40.66 -12.84 -25.85
N VAL A 53 39.56 -13.45 -26.25
CA VAL A 53 38.89 -13.23 -27.55
C VAL A 53 37.50 -12.67 -27.32
N PHE A 54 37.20 -11.54 -27.94
CA PHE A 54 35.91 -10.86 -27.82
C PHE A 54 34.99 -11.26 -28.98
N LEU A 55 33.75 -11.61 -28.65
CA LEU A 55 32.70 -12.01 -29.58
C LEU A 55 31.54 -11.01 -29.52
N GLN A 56 31.21 -10.39 -30.64
CA GLN A 56 30.04 -9.54 -30.79
C GLN A 56 29.07 -10.13 -31.82
N GLY A 57 27.85 -10.45 -31.40
CA GLY A 57 26.74 -10.81 -32.28
C GLY A 57 25.96 -9.57 -32.67
N ARG A 58 25.84 -9.30 -33.98
CA ARG A 58 25.06 -8.20 -34.54
C ARG A 58 23.93 -8.69 -35.44
N VAL A 59 22.82 -7.94 -35.47
CA VAL A 59 21.72 -8.14 -36.44
C VAL A 59 21.97 -7.34 -37.72
N ASN A 60 22.56 -6.14 -37.62
CA ASN A 60 23.00 -5.31 -38.74
C ASN A 60 24.51 -5.04 -38.66
N LEU A 61 25.20 -4.93 -39.80
CA LEU A 61 26.63 -4.58 -39.84
C LEU A 61 26.88 -3.08 -39.59
N VAL A 62 25.92 -2.25 -39.99
CA VAL A 62 25.98 -0.77 -39.93
C VAL A 62 24.74 -0.31 -39.16
N ASP A 63 24.95 0.49 -38.12
CA ASP A 63 23.87 1.13 -37.38
C ASP A 63 23.28 2.30 -38.22
N PRO A 64 21.96 2.56 -38.17
CA PRO A 64 21.36 3.63 -38.95
C PRO A 64 21.90 5.01 -38.51
N PRO A 65 22.03 6.00 -39.42
CA PRO A 65 22.49 7.33 -39.05
C PRO A 65 21.45 8.03 -38.15
N TYR A 66 21.92 8.67 -37.06
CA TYR A 66 21.06 9.46 -36.18
C TYR A 66 20.66 10.78 -36.85
N SER A 67 19.36 10.94 -37.13
CA SER A 67 18.76 12.18 -37.61
C SER A 67 17.82 12.77 -36.54
N PRO A 68 18.08 13.99 -36.03
CA PRO A 68 17.19 14.65 -35.07
C PRO A 68 15.74 14.73 -35.59
N GLY A 69 14.77 14.42 -34.73
CA GLY A 69 13.34 14.41 -35.07
C GLY A 69 12.80 13.10 -35.67
N VAL A 70 13.66 12.11 -35.95
CA VAL A 70 13.22 10.76 -36.37
C VAL A 70 13.48 9.76 -35.24
N PRO A 71 12.55 8.82 -34.94
CA PRO A 71 12.79 7.77 -33.95
C PRO A 71 14.01 6.91 -34.30
N TYR A 72 15.03 6.90 -33.43
CA TYR A 72 16.27 6.16 -33.66
C TYR A 72 16.09 4.66 -33.34
N VAL A 73 16.13 3.82 -34.37
CA VAL A 73 15.98 2.37 -34.24
C VAL A 73 17.30 1.73 -33.81
N TYR A 74 17.49 1.59 -32.50
CA TYR A 74 18.65 0.91 -31.92
C TYR A 74 18.48 -0.62 -31.93
N TYR A 75 19.44 -1.33 -32.51
CA TYR A 75 19.50 -2.80 -32.48
C TYR A 75 20.45 -3.25 -31.37
N GLN A 76 19.93 -4.01 -30.39
CA GLN A 76 20.75 -4.49 -29.27
C GLN A 76 21.73 -5.57 -29.73
N ASN A 77 23.02 -5.22 -29.79
CA ASN A 77 24.11 -6.15 -30.05
C ASN A 77 24.39 -7.03 -28.81
N ALA A 78 24.72 -8.29 -29.04
CA ALA A 78 25.08 -9.25 -27.99
C ALA A 78 26.60 -9.36 -27.86
N TYR A 79 27.12 -9.44 -26.63
CA TYR A 79 28.57 -9.48 -26.36
C TYR A 79 28.94 -10.68 -25.48
N ALA A 80 30.10 -11.28 -25.73
CA ALA A 80 30.68 -12.32 -24.87
C ALA A 80 32.21 -12.32 -25.01
N THR A 81 32.93 -12.55 -23.91
CA THR A 81 34.39 -12.74 -23.94
C THR A 81 34.72 -14.21 -23.69
N VAL A 82 35.62 -14.77 -24.48
CA VAL A 82 36.21 -16.10 -24.26
C VAL A 82 37.62 -15.88 -23.70
N GLN A 83 37.91 -16.51 -22.57
CA GLN A 83 39.22 -16.45 -21.91
C GLN A 83 39.84 -17.85 -21.90
N PRO A 84 41.17 -17.98 -21.97
CA PRO A 84 41.84 -19.27 -21.77
C PRO A 84 41.64 -19.75 -20.33
N PHE A 85 41.46 -21.05 -20.16
CA PHE A 85 41.46 -21.70 -18.85
C PHE A 85 42.90 -22.04 -18.45
N TYR A 86 43.36 -21.56 -17.29
CA TYR A 86 44.68 -21.85 -16.78
C TYR A 86 44.78 -23.29 -16.28
N SER A 87 45.68 -24.07 -16.90
CA SER A 87 45.95 -25.47 -16.57
C SER A 87 47.46 -25.70 -16.49
N ASN A 88 47.90 -26.42 -15.45
CA ASN A 88 49.26 -26.96 -15.32
C ASN A 88 49.36 -28.43 -15.79
N VAL A 89 48.34 -28.92 -16.51
CA VAL A 89 48.22 -30.29 -17.01
C VAL A 89 47.74 -30.33 -18.47
N GLU A 90 48.14 -31.39 -19.19
CA GLU A 90 47.64 -31.75 -20.53
C GLU A 90 46.30 -32.51 -20.47
N SER A 91 45.67 -32.52 -19.29
CA SER A 91 44.48 -33.30 -18.98
C SER A 91 43.27 -32.40 -18.83
N TYR A 92 42.14 -32.81 -19.42
CA TYR A 92 40.92 -32.01 -19.53
C TYR A 92 39.68 -32.81 -19.08
N LEU A 93 38.79 -32.14 -18.34
CA LEU A 93 37.42 -32.58 -18.06
C LEU A 93 36.45 -31.66 -18.78
N LYS A 94 35.28 -32.18 -19.14
CA LYS A 94 34.25 -31.43 -19.86
C LYS A 94 32.85 -31.96 -19.56
N ILE A 95 32.01 -31.15 -18.93
CA ILE A 95 30.63 -31.48 -18.61
C ILE A 95 29.75 -31.19 -19.83
N HIS A 96 28.92 -32.15 -20.24
CA HIS A 96 28.01 -31.99 -21.36
C HIS A 96 26.86 -31.03 -21.02
N ARG A 97 27.02 -29.75 -21.39
CA ARG A 97 26.03 -28.67 -21.15
C ARG A 97 24.71 -28.94 -21.88
N VAL A 98 23.61 -29.06 -21.13
CA VAL A 98 22.26 -29.30 -21.69
C VAL A 98 21.55 -27.97 -21.96
N ARG A 99 21.28 -27.68 -23.25
CA ARG A 99 20.71 -26.40 -23.72
C ARG A 99 19.17 -26.24 -23.56
N ARG A 100 18.53 -27.07 -22.74
CA ARG A 100 17.07 -27.03 -22.47
C ARG A 100 16.86 -27.05 -20.95
N LYS A 101 15.87 -26.32 -20.43
CA LYS A 101 15.44 -26.40 -19.02
C LYS A 101 15.14 -27.88 -18.69
N LEU A 102 15.71 -28.36 -17.60
CA LEU A 102 15.60 -29.76 -17.17
C LEU A 102 14.28 -29.98 -16.41
N ALA A 103 13.67 -31.15 -16.63
CA ALA A 103 12.66 -31.67 -15.71
C ALA A 103 13.29 -31.98 -14.34
N CYS A 104 12.49 -31.94 -13.28
CA CYS A 104 12.96 -31.99 -11.89
C CYS A 104 13.21 -33.41 -11.35
N HIS A 105 13.17 -34.41 -12.22
CA HIS A 105 13.40 -35.81 -11.90
C HIS A 105 14.77 -36.26 -12.44
N LEU A 106 15.24 -37.40 -11.92
CA LEU A 106 16.57 -37.99 -12.15
C LEU A 106 17.08 -37.85 -13.59
N LYS A 107 18.34 -37.42 -13.73
CA LYS A 107 19.04 -37.39 -15.01
C LYS A 107 20.53 -37.64 -14.82
N ASP A 108 21.13 -38.43 -15.72
CA ASP A 108 22.57 -38.62 -15.76
C ASP A 108 23.28 -37.36 -16.30
N ILE A 109 24.14 -36.79 -15.48
CA ILE A 109 25.10 -35.76 -15.89
C ILE A 109 26.28 -36.47 -16.54
N GLN A 110 26.55 -36.18 -17.82
CA GLN A 110 27.67 -36.76 -18.56
C GLN A 110 28.92 -35.87 -18.46
N VAL A 111 30.01 -36.45 -17.99
CA VAL A 111 31.34 -35.83 -17.93
C VAL A 111 32.28 -36.59 -18.88
N GLU A 112 32.76 -35.90 -19.91
CA GLU A 112 33.84 -36.34 -20.77
C GLU A 112 35.19 -36.10 -20.08
N TYR A 113 36.10 -37.05 -20.19
CA TYR A 113 37.48 -36.94 -19.71
C TYR A 113 38.45 -37.26 -20.84
N THR A 114 39.57 -36.53 -20.87
CA THR A 114 40.76 -36.85 -21.68
C THR A 114 41.98 -36.57 -20.81
N ILE A 115 42.72 -37.60 -20.43
CA ILE A 115 43.84 -37.49 -19.48
C ILE A 115 45.14 -37.86 -20.18
N SER A 116 46.16 -37.00 -20.05
CA SER A 116 47.50 -37.31 -20.54
C SER A 116 48.16 -38.35 -19.64
N ARG A 117 48.93 -39.28 -20.26
CA ARG A 117 49.70 -40.27 -19.49
C ARG A 117 50.83 -39.62 -18.69
N GLN A 118 51.22 -38.39 -19.01
CA GLN A 118 52.25 -37.61 -18.31
C GLN A 118 51.79 -37.11 -16.93
N ASP A 119 50.48 -36.84 -16.77
CA ASP A 119 49.92 -36.31 -15.52
C ASP A 119 49.59 -37.42 -14.48
N LEU A 120 49.64 -38.69 -14.90
CA LEU A 120 49.38 -39.86 -14.06
C LEU A 120 50.68 -40.40 -13.43
N GLN A 121 50.58 -41.01 -12.24
CA GLN A 121 51.71 -41.68 -11.60
C GLN A 121 52.22 -42.84 -12.49
N HIS A 122 53.53 -43.09 -12.49
CA HIS A 122 54.10 -44.25 -13.19
C HIS A 122 53.41 -45.55 -12.73
N HIS A 123 52.87 -46.31 -13.69
CA HIS A 123 52.07 -47.53 -13.48
C HIS A 123 50.69 -47.34 -12.80
N ALA A 124 50.13 -46.12 -12.78
CA ALA A 124 48.76 -45.87 -12.31
C ALA A 124 47.74 -46.75 -13.07
N ARG A 125 47.07 -47.66 -12.34
CA ARG A 125 46.06 -48.56 -12.92
C ARG A 125 44.70 -47.90 -13.11
N SER A 126 44.41 -46.84 -12.36
CA SER A 126 43.10 -46.19 -12.31
C SER A 126 43.18 -44.76 -11.75
N PHE A 127 42.24 -43.90 -12.13
CA PHE A 127 42.01 -42.57 -11.54
C PHE A 127 40.56 -42.46 -11.03
N VAL A 128 40.24 -41.35 -10.35
CA VAL A 128 38.90 -41.05 -9.82
C VAL A 128 38.46 -39.67 -10.29
N VAL A 129 37.22 -39.59 -10.77
CA VAL A 129 36.53 -38.32 -11.06
C VAL A 129 35.47 -38.10 -9.98
N ASN A 130 35.53 -36.94 -9.34
CA ASN A 130 34.58 -36.47 -8.35
C ASN A 130 33.58 -35.50 -9.01
N LEU A 131 32.35 -35.48 -8.50
CA LEU A 131 31.30 -34.57 -8.88
C LEU A 131 30.69 -33.97 -7.61
N VAL A 132 30.58 -32.64 -7.55
CA VAL A 132 29.88 -31.90 -6.49
C VAL A 132 28.80 -31.06 -7.15
N VAL A 133 27.62 -30.98 -6.54
CA VAL A 133 26.53 -30.14 -7.02
C VAL A 133 26.03 -29.24 -5.92
N THR A 134 26.05 -27.93 -6.16
CA THR A 134 25.51 -26.90 -5.26
C THR A 134 24.19 -26.35 -5.77
N GLY A 135 23.37 -25.86 -4.85
CA GLY A 135 22.03 -25.33 -5.09
C GLY A 135 21.29 -25.12 -3.77
N LYS A 136 20.17 -24.38 -3.78
CA LYS A 136 19.38 -24.07 -2.57
C LYS A 136 20.20 -23.43 -1.42
N GLY A 137 21.37 -22.83 -1.72
CA GLY A 137 22.28 -22.23 -0.74
C GLY A 137 23.42 -23.12 -0.21
N GLY A 138 23.56 -24.38 -0.64
CA GLY A 138 24.63 -25.28 -0.16
C GLY A 138 24.98 -26.41 -1.12
N ILE A 139 25.72 -27.42 -0.64
CA ILE A 139 25.97 -28.67 -1.38
C ILE A 139 24.71 -29.54 -1.29
N VAL A 140 24.13 -29.90 -2.44
CA VAL A 140 22.93 -30.74 -2.55
C VAL A 140 23.30 -32.20 -2.78
N ALA A 141 24.38 -32.47 -3.51
CA ALA A 141 24.84 -33.82 -3.79
C ALA A 141 26.37 -33.87 -4.00
N SER A 142 26.97 -35.02 -3.72
CA SER A 142 28.32 -35.37 -4.16
C SER A 142 28.38 -36.83 -4.59
N ALA A 143 29.26 -37.14 -5.54
CA ALA A 143 29.47 -38.48 -6.07
C ALA A 143 30.91 -38.63 -6.58
N HIS A 144 31.43 -39.85 -6.64
CA HIS A 144 32.73 -40.14 -7.23
C HIS A 144 32.67 -41.43 -8.04
N LYS A 145 33.42 -41.52 -9.14
CA LYS A 145 33.52 -42.72 -9.96
C LYS A 145 34.97 -43.01 -10.36
N ARG A 146 35.40 -44.24 -10.13
CA ARG A 146 36.71 -44.77 -10.53
C ARG A 146 36.69 -45.17 -12.01
N ARG A 147 37.82 -45.00 -12.68
CA ARG A 147 38.05 -45.44 -14.07
C ARG A 147 39.45 -46.03 -14.20
N ASP A 148 39.54 -47.16 -14.88
CA ASP A 148 40.80 -47.84 -15.13
C ASP A 148 41.52 -47.26 -16.35
N VAL A 149 42.85 -47.26 -16.31
CA VAL A 149 43.69 -46.72 -17.37
C VAL A 149 43.91 -47.81 -18.43
N PRO A 150 43.46 -47.63 -19.69
CA PRO A 150 43.60 -48.66 -20.71
C PRO A 150 45.08 -48.91 -21.04
N ARG A 151 45.45 -50.18 -21.25
CA ARG A 151 46.85 -50.57 -21.52
C ARG A 151 47.37 -50.03 -22.86
N LEU A 152 46.49 -49.87 -23.84
CA LEU A 152 46.76 -49.35 -25.18
C LEU A 152 45.74 -48.26 -25.52
N GLY A 153 46.14 -47.27 -26.33
CA GLY A 153 45.28 -46.15 -26.76
C GLY A 153 45.22 -44.94 -25.80
N PRO A 154 44.52 -43.86 -26.18
CA PRO A 154 44.37 -42.64 -25.39
C PRO A 154 43.42 -42.84 -24.19
N VAL A 155 43.71 -42.18 -23.06
CA VAL A 155 42.88 -42.26 -21.84
C VAL A 155 41.71 -41.26 -21.93
N ARG A 156 40.73 -41.60 -22.77
CA ARG A 156 39.52 -40.78 -23.01
C ARG A 156 38.23 -41.58 -22.88
N GLY A 157 37.16 -40.92 -22.44
CA GLY A 157 35.84 -41.54 -22.34
C GLY A 157 34.81 -40.65 -21.64
N VAL A 158 33.64 -41.22 -21.31
CA VAL A 158 32.53 -40.50 -20.67
C VAL A 158 32.08 -41.21 -19.39
N ILE A 159 31.61 -40.43 -18.41
CA ILE A 159 31.05 -40.89 -17.14
C ILE A 159 29.68 -40.24 -16.93
N GLY A 160 28.62 -41.05 -16.87
CA GLY A 160 27.31 -40.60 -16.38
C GLY A 160 27.24 -40.63 -14.85
N PHE A 161 26.67 -39.60 -14.24
CA PHE A 161 26.39 -39.51 -12.81
C PHE A 161 24.89 -39.25 -12.57
N PRO A 162 24.14 -40.18 -11.95
CA PRO A 162 22.72 -39.98 -11.65
C PRO A 162 22.56 -39.08 -10.42
N VAL A 163 21.78 -38.01 -10.52
CA VAL A 163 21.56 -37.06 -9.42
C VAL A 163 20.12 -36.50 -9.45
N SER A 164 19.61 -36.06 -8.29
CA SER A 164 18.21 -35.70 -8.03
C SER A 164 18.03 -34.50 -7.07
N ASP A 165 16.82 -33.93 -7.04
CA ASP A 165 16.37 -32.87 -6.11
C ASP A 165 17.20 -31.56 -6.12
N PHE A 166 17.48 -31.05 -7.32
CA PHE A 166 18.08 -29.73 -7.48
C PHE A 166 17.08 -28.57 -7.32
N GLY A 167 17.59 -27.39 -7.00
CA GLY A 167 16.84 -26.13 -7.18
C GLY A 167 16.72 -25.73 -8.66
N PRO A 168 16.19 -24.54 -8.99
CA PRO A 168 16.02 -24.10 -10.39
C PRO A 168 17.34 -23.82 -11.15
N ALA A 169 18.47 -23.63 -10.46
CA ALA A 169 19.76 -23.31 -11.06
C ALA A 169 20.97 -23.98 -10.35
N PRO A 170 21.08 -25.33 -10.32
CA PRO A 170 22.23 -25.99 -9.72
C PRO A 170 23.54 -25.69 -10.46
N ARG A 171 24.61 -25.48 -9.70
CA ARG A 171 25.99 -25.45 -10.20
C ARG A 171 26.63 -26.81 -10.01
N VAL A 172 27.11 -27.41 -11.09
CA VAL A 172 27.71 -28.74 -11.12
C VAL A 172 29.19 -28.59 -11.44
N LEU A 173 30.04 -29.15 -10.57
CA LEU A 173 31.49 -29.07 -10.64
C LEU A 173 32.08 -30.48 -10.65
N ALA A 174 32.84 -30.81 -11.70
CA ALA A 174 33.55 -32.08 -11.82
C ALA A 174 35.05 -31.84 -11.67
N PHE A 175 35.75 -32.66 -10.89
CA PHE A 175 37.21 -32.56 -10.75
C PHE A 175 37.89 -33.93 -10.58
N ALA A 176 39.14 -34.04 -11.04
CA ALA A 176 39.96 -35.23 -10.90
C ALA A 176 41.35 -34.85 -10.38
N LEU A 177 41.79 -35.55 -9.32
CA LEU A 177 43.12 -35.37 -8.74
C LEU A 177 44.14 -36.18 -9.53
N LEU A 178 45.25 -35.53 -9.90
CA LEU A 178 46.31 -36.09 -10.73
C LEU A 178 47.59 -36.25 -9.90
N SER A 179 48.70 -36.65 -10.52
CA SER A 179 49.99 -36.77 -9.81
C SER A 179 50.59 -35.38 -9.50
N GLN A 180 51.65 -35.35 -8.67
CA GLN A 180 52.46 -34.16 -8.42
C GLN A 180 51.67 -32.89 -7.99
N ARG A 181 50.65 -33.04 -7.11
CA ARG A 181 49.80 -31.93 -6.62
C ARG A 181 48.98 -31.20 -7.70
N ARG A 182 48.75 -31.83 -8.87
CA ARG A 182 47.94 -31.24 -9.95
C ARG A 182 46.48 -31.70 -9.90
N VAL A 183 45.60 -30.90 -10.49
CA VAL A 183 44.15 -31.18 -10.59
C VAL A 183 43.60 -30.62 -11.90
N VAL A 184 42.58 -31.29 -12.43
CA VAL A 184 41.75 -30.78 -13.53
C VAL A 184 40.31 -30.65 -13.04
N ALA A 185 39.61 -29.58 -13.44
CA ALA A 185 38.21 -29.34 -13.11
C ALA A 185 37.45 -28.66 -14.26
N ASP A 186 36.12 -28.85 -14.31
CA ASP A 186 35.19 -28.10 -15.16
C ASP A 186 33.87 -27.85 -14.40
N SER A 187 33.20 -26.75 -14.70
CA SER A 187 32.00 -26.26 -14.02
C SER A 187 30.92 -25.83 -15.00
N THR A 188 29.66 -26.14 -14.69
CA THR A 188 28.51 -25.62 -15.44
C THR A 188 27.29 -25.42 -14.55
N VAL A 189 26.53 -24.37 -14.85
CA VAL A 189 25.17 -24.21 -14.34
C VAL A 189 24.24 -25.05 -15.24
N PHE A 190 23.24 -25.72 -14.67
CA PHE A 190 22.08 -26.21 -15.42
C PHE A 190 20.84 -25.39 -15.04
N GLN A 191 19.94 -25.17 -15.99
CA GLN A 191 18.61 -24.62 -15.70
C GLN A 191 17.64 -25.78 -15.48
N VAL A 192 16.88 -25.73 -14.39
CA VAL A 192 15.88 -26.74 -13.99
C VAL A 192 14.53 -26.05 -13.84
N ASN A 193 13.43 -26.75 -14.13
CA ASN A 193 12.09 -26.21 -13.93
C ASN A 193 11.82 -25.91 -12.45
N MET A 194 10.99 -24.90 -12.19
CA MET A 194 10.59 -24.49 -10.85
C MET A 194 9.54 -25.45 -10.26
N CYS A 195 10.02 -26.54 -9.67
CA CYS A 195 9.18 -27.60 -9.11
C CYS A 195 9.14 -27.58 -7.59
N PHE A 196 7.94 -27.61 -7.04
CA PHE A 196 7.71 -27.90 -5.63
C PHE A 196 7.69 -29.41 -5.36
N LYS A 197 8.02 -29.83 -4.13
CA LYS A 197 7.96 -31.22 -3.68
C LYS A 197 6.50 -31.63 -3.43
N ASN A 198 5.77 -30.83 -2.67
CA ASN A 198 4.33 -30.97 -2.51
C ASN A 198 3.66 -30.75 -3.88
N LYS A 199 2.93 -31.75 -4.37
CA LYS A 199 2.26 -31.72 -5.68
C LYS A 199 0.82 -31.29 -5.46
N VAL A 200 0.62 -29.97 -5.49
CA VAL A 200 -0.68 -29.35 -5.27
C VAL A 200 -1.42 -29.21 -6.59
N SER A 201 -2.69 -29.59 -6.63
CA SER A 201 -3.59 -29.27 -7.74
C SER A 201 -4.97 -28.88 -7.22
N LEU A 202 -5.56 -27.86 -7.84
CA LEU A 202 -6.93 -27.43 -7.62
C LEU A 202 -7.72 -27.59 -8.92
N ARG A 203 -8.96 -28.07 -8.84
CA ARG A 203 -9.90 -28.13 -9.96
C ARG A 203 -11.32 -27.92 -9.43
N PHE A 204 -12.17 -27.37 -10.28
CA PHE A 204 -13.61 -27.57 -10.15
C PHE A 204 -13.99 -28.85 -10.90
N SER A 205 -15.02 -29.55 -10.42
CA SER A 205 -15.61 -30.72 -11.09
C SER A 205 -16.13 -30.35 -12.48
N GLU A 206 -16.83 -29.22 -12.58
CA GLU A 206 -17.29 -28.63 -13.84
C GLU A 206 -16.52 -27.33 -14.18
N LYS A 207 -16.57 -26.92 -15.46
CA LYS A 207 -15.88 -25.72 -15.97
C LYS A 207 -16.78 -24.50 -16.09
N GLU A 208 -18.08 -24.74 -16.23
CA GLU A 208 -19.13 -23.77 -16.40
C GLU A 208 -20.34 -24.31 -15.64
N GLU A 209 -20.94 -23.52 -14.78
CA GLU A 209 -22.09 -23.93 -13.99
C GLU A 209 -22.97 -22.71 -13.66
N LEU A 210 -24.23 -22.96 -13.34
CA LEU A 210 -25.22 -21.92 -13.10
C LEU A 210 -24.93 -21.16 -11.77
N PRO A 211 -25.22 -19.84 -11.69
CA PRO A 211 -25.06 -19.10 -10.44
C PRO A 211 -25.97 -19.67 -9.33
N GLY A 212 -25.51 -19.69 -8.08
CA GLY A 212 -26.24 -20.26 -6.94
C GLY A 212 -26.24 -21.81 -6.84
N SER A 213 -25.61 -22.51 -7.80
CA SER A 213 -25.42 -23.96 -7.80
C SER A 213 -24.38 -24.44 -6.77
N SER A 214 -24.24 -25.75 -6.59
CA SER A 214 -23.16 -26.36 -5.80
C SER A 214 -22.22 -27.15 -6.70
N VAL A 215 -20.94 -26.75 -6.74
CA VAL A 215 -19.89 -27.39 -7.55
C VAL A 215 -18.86 -28.06 -6.62
N GLY A 216 -18.34 -29.21 -7.01
CA GLY A 216 -17.25 -29.87 -6.27
C GLY A 216 -15.91 -29.18 -6.53
N LEU A 217 -15.24 -28.72 -5.49
CA LEU A 217 -13.85 -28.23 -5.51
C LEU A 217 -12.90 -29.38 -5.14
N GLU A 218 -12.21 -29.93 -6.14
CA GLU A 218 -11.22 -30.98 -5.97
C GLU A 218 -9.83 -30.39 -5.63
N LEU A 219 -9.30 -30.79 -4.49
CA LEU A 219 -7.98 -30.41 -3.99
C LEU A 219 -7.13 -31.66 -3.79
N THR A 220 -5.95 -31.70 -4.40
CA THR A 220 -4.94 -32.75 -4.14
C THR A 220 -3.64 -32.13 -3.67
N ALA A 221 -3.01 -32.77 -2.68
CA ALA A 221 -1.74 -32.35 -2.08
C ALA A 221 -1.11 -33.56 -1.34
N ALA A 222 0.06 -33.38 -0.72
CA ALA A 222 0.61 -34.41 0.16
C ALA A 222 -0.31 -34.65 1.38
N PRO A 223 -0.42 -35.90 1.89
CA PRO A 223 -1.16 -36.20 3.11
C PRO A 223 -0.76 -35.29 4.29
N GLY A 224 -1.74 -34.76 5.02
CA GLY A 224 -1.50 -33.84 6.13
C GLY A 224 -1.17 -32.40 5.73
N SER A 225 -1.26 -32.02 4.45
CA SER A 225 -1.04 -30.63 4.03
C SER A 225 -2.14 -29.69 4.51
N LEU A 226 -1.78 -28.51 5.00
CA LEU A 226 -2.71 -27.39 5.15
C LEU A 226 -2.66 -26.53 3.89
N CYS A 227 -3.81 -26.31 3.25
CA CYS A 227 -3.93 -25.59 1.98
C CYS A 227 -4.75 -24.31 2.13
N ALA A 228 -4.20 -23.17 1.73
CA ALA A 228 -4.94 -21.91 1.59
C ALA A 228 -5.57 -21.84 0.21
N VAL A 229 -6.90 -21.72 0.12
CA VAL A 229 -7.63 -21.55 -1.14
C VAL A 229 -8.13 -20.11 -1.26
N ARG A 230 -7.87 -19.48 -2.41
CA ARG A 230 -8.40 -18.17 -2.80
C ARG A 230 -9.17 -18.29 -4.11
N ALA A 231 -10.39 -17.76 -4.18
CA ALA A 231 -11.12 -17.55 -5.43
C ALA A 231 -11.63 -16.12 -5.55
N VAL A 232 -11.32 -15.45 -6.66
CA VAL A 232 -11.65 -14.03 -6.93
C VAL A 232 -12.22 -13.85 -8.33
N ASP A 233 -12.94 -12.75 -8.52
CA ASP A 233 -13.48 -12.35 -9.82
C ASP A 233 -12.36 -11.90 -10.78
N GLN A 234 -12.51 -12.19 -12.07
CA GLN A 234 -11.59 -11.79 -13.14
C GLN A 234 -11.41 -10.26 -13.25
N SER A 235 -12.42 -9.46 -12.94
CA SER A 235 -12.37 -7.98 -12.92
C SER A 235 -11.39 -7.43 -11.87
N VAL A 236 -11.38 -8.00 -10.66
CA VAL A 236 -10.45 -7.65 -9.58
C VAL A 236 -9.00 -7.91 -10.01
N LEU A 237 -8.77 -9.00 -10.75
CA LEU A 237 -7.46 -9.33 -11.32
C LEU A 237 -7.06 -8.40 -12.49
N LEU A 238 -8.01 -7.85 -13.24
CA LEU A 238 -7.72 -6.82 -14.27
C LEU A 238 -7.27 -5.49 -13.64
N MET A 239 -7.78 -5.13 -12.46
CA MET A 239 -7.35 -3.92 -11.76
C MET A 239 -5.91 -4.00 -11.24
N LYS A 240 -5.45 -5.18 -10.77
CA LYS A 240 -4.08 -5.36 -10.21
C LYS A 240 -3.45 -6.72 -10.61
N PRO A 241 -3.09 -6.93 -11.89
CA PRO A 241 -2.58 -8.22 -12.38
C PRO A 241 -1.20 -8.60 -11.80
N GLN A 242 -0.44 -7.66 -11.25
CA GLN A 242 0.89 -7.91 -10.65
C GLN A 242 0.83 -8.73 -9.34
N ALA A 243 -0.37 -8.93 -8.77
CA ALA A 243 -0.58 -9.64 -7.50
C ALA A 243 -0.76 -11.17 -7.65
N GLU A 244 -0.68 -11.76 -8.85
CA GLU A 244 -0.87 -13.21 -9.01
C GLU A 244 0.36 -14.01 -8.54
N LEU A 245 0.13 -14.87 -7.54
CA LEU A 245 1.15 -15.70 -6.91
C LEU A 245 1.47 -16.91 -7.80
N SER A 246 2.73 -17.04 -8.21
CA SER A 246 3.17 -18.03 -9.21
C SER A 246 4.51 -18.67 -8.80
N ASN A 247 4.89 -19.78 -9.45
CA ASN A 247 6.18 -20.42 -9.20
C ASN A 247 7.35 -19.43 -9.33
N GLN A 248 7.29 -18.52 -10.31
CA GLN A 248 8.33 -17.51 -10.53
C GLN A 248 8.40 -16.49 -9.40
N THR A 249 7.27 -15.99 -8.89
CA THR A 249 7.30 -15.04 -7.77
C THR A 249 7.81 -15.71 -6.49
N VAL A 250 7.38 -16.94 -6.19
CA VAL A 250 7.87 -17.71 -5.03
C VAL A 250 9.39 -17.97 -5.11
N TYR A 251 9.92 -18.41 -6.26
CA TYR A 251 11.36 -18.63 -6.39
C TYR A 251 12.19 -17.33 -6.46
N ASN A 252 11.58 -16.19 -6.82
CA ASN A 252 12.24 -14.88 -6.78
C ASN A 252 12.41 -14.33 -5.35
N LEU A 253 11.63 -14.79 -4.36
CA LEU A 253 11.83 -14.46 -2.95
C LEU A 253 13.18 -14.99 -2.39
N PHE A 254 13.84 -15.90 -3.11
CA PHE A 254 15.09 -16.53 -2.71
C PHE A 254 16.23 -16.20 -3.70
N PRO A 255 16.61 -14.91 -3.86
CA PRO A 255 17.57 -14.49 -4.89
C PRO A 255 18.98 -15.07 -4.70
N TYR A 256 19.33 -15.54 -3.50
CA TYR A 256 20.58 -16.25 -3.23
C TYR A 256 20.72 -17.56 -4.03
N ILE A 257 19.62 -18.17 -4.49
CA ILE A 257 19.65 -19.38 -5.34
C ILE A 257 20.35 -19.11 -6.69
N TYR A 258 20.40 -17.85 -7.13
CA TYR A 258 21.03 -17.43 -8.38
C TYR A 258 22.36 -16.68 -8.17
N ARG A 259 22.80 -16.48 -6.92
CA ARG A 259 24.10 -15.85 -6.62
C ARG A 259 25.24 -16.84 -6.88
N ALA A 260 26.40 -16.30 -7.21
CA ALA A 260 27.64 -17.02 -7.48
C ALA A 260 28.83 -16.21 -6.92
N GLY A 261 29.97 -16.86 -6.69
CA GLY A 261 31.07 -16.26 -5.94
C GLY A 261 30.88 -16.40 -4.42
N TYR A 262 31.81 -15.83 -3.65
CA TYR A 262 31.68 -15.71 -2.20
C TYR A 262 30.94 -14.41 -1.81
N PRO A 263 30.24 -14.37 -0.66
CA PRO A 263 29.83 -13.11 -0.07
C PRO A 263 31.08 -12.36 0.45
N TRP A 264 31.04 -11.02 0.41
CA TRP A 264 32.22 -10.16 0.64
C TRP A 264 32.95 -10.39 1.98
N GLN A 265 32.25 -10.91 2.99
CA GLN A 265 32.80 -11.24 4.31
C GLN A 265 33.82 -12.39 4.30
N VAL A 266 33.76 -13.30 3.32
CA VAL A 266 34.66 -14.48 3.20
C VAL A 266 35.39 -14.53 1.86
N GLU A 267 35.22 -13.49 1.05
CA GLU A 267 35.82 -13.31 -0.26
C GLU A 267 37.35 -13.29 -0.15
N GLU A 268 37.99 -14.06 -1.02
CA GLU A 268 39.44 -14.09 -1.16
C GLU A 268 39.85 -13.24 -2.35
N TYR A 269 40.71 -12.28 -2.06
CA TYR A 269 41.29 -11.32 -2.98
C TYR A 269 42.77 -11.61 -3.11
N ASP A 270 43.31 -11.44 -4.31
CA ASP A 270 44.76 -11.51 -4.54
C ASP A 270 45.37 -10.10 -4.31
N ASP A 271 46.58 -10.02 -3.75
CA ASP A 271 47.24 -8.73 -3.51
C ASP A 271 47.50 -8.01 -4.86
N ASP A 272 47.07 -6.74 -4.96
CA ASP A 272 47.20 -5.94 -6.19
C ASP A 272 48.68 -5.63 -6.51
N PRO A 273 49.24 -6.11 -7.63
CA PRO A 273 50.63 -5.81 -8.01
C PRO A 273 50.88 -4.32 -8.30
N CYS A 274 49.83 -3.51 -8.44
CA CYS A 274 49.89 -2.06 -8.63
C CYS A 274 49.73 -1.25 -7.33
N TRP A 275 49.45 -1.88 -6.18
CA TRP A 275 49.24 -1.20 -4.90
C TRP A 275 50.35 -1.52 -3.88
N ASN A 276 50.95 -0.49 -3.29
CA ASN A 276 52.12 -0.62 -2.40
C ASN A 276 51.73 -1.32 -1.07
N PRO A 277 52.54 -2.23 -0.47
CA PRO A 277 52.08 -3.15 0.60
C PRO A 277 51.67 -2.56 1.96
N PHE A 278 51.68 -1.23 2.13
CA PHE A 278 51.38 -0.55 3.38
C PHE A 278 49.94 -0.02 3.42
N LEU A 279 48.98 -0.92 3.74
CA LEU A 279 47.77 -0.70 4.56
C LEU A 279 46.78 -1.86 4.36
N ARG A 280 46.66 -2.75 5.35
CA ARG A 280 45.54 -3.71 5.44
C ARG A 280 44.47 -3.14 6.38
N PRO A 281 43.24 -2.88 5.92
CA PRO A 281 42.13 -2.57 6.82
C PRO A 281 41.83 -3.75 7.75
N ARG A 282 41.51 -3.46 9.02
CA ARG A 282 40.94 -4.44 9.96
C ARG A 282 39.41 -4.49 9.80
N PRO A 283 38.73 -5.54 10.32
CA PRO A 283 37.26 -5.60 10.32
C PRO A 283 36.64 -4.37 10.98
N LEU A 284 35.58 -3.83 10.39
CA LEU A 284 34.86 -2.68 10.90
C LEU A 284 34.04 -3.05 12.14
N PHE A 285 34.40 -2.45 13.27
CA PHE A 285 33.50 -2.07 14.35
C PHE A 285 33.63 -0.54 14.54
N PRO A 286 32.61 0.14 15.10
CA PRO A 286 32.41 1.56 14.87
C PRO A 286 33.33 2.46 15.69
N ILE A 287 33.48 3.72 15.26
CA ILE A 287 33.27 4.92 16.09
C ILE A 287 33.32 6.19 15.22
N ALA A 288 32.74 7.26 15.73
CA ALA A 288 32.46 8.52 15.05
C ALA A 288 33.68 9.39 14.67
N SER A 289 33.35 10.45 13.91
CA SER A 289 33.96 11.79 13.90
C SER A 289 35.12 12.12 12.94
N LYS A 290 34.82 13.14 12.11
CA LYS A 290 35.65 14.25 11.63
C LYS A 290 36.86 14.01 10.69
N VAL A 291 36.62 14.44 9.44
CA VAL A 291 37.48 15.31 8.60
C VAL A 291 38.62 14.66 7.77
N ASP A 292 38.64 15.03 6.49
CA ASP A 292 39.72 14.92 5.49
C ASP A 292 40.58 13.64 5.48
N GLN A 293 39.93 12.52 5.19
CA GLN A 293 40.58 11.46 4.42
C GLN A 293 39.88 11.33 3.06
N ARG A 294 40.65 11.54 1.98
CA ARG A 294 40.21 11.21 0.62
C ARG A 294 39.81 9.74 0.60
N PHE A 295 38.62 9.42 0.08
CA PHE A 295 38.16 8.03 -0.07
C PHE A 295 39.10 7.25 -1.00
N SER A 296 40.12 6.64 -0.39
CA SER A 296 40.97 5.65 -1.03
C SER A 296 40.16 4.37 -1.17
N ILE A 297 39.35 4.31 -2.23
CA ILE A 297 38.57 3.11 -2.57
C ILE A 297 39.59 2.00 -2.82
N TRP A 298 39.80 1.16 -1.82
CA TRP A 298 40.53 -0.09 -1.99
C TRP A 298 39.78 -0.90 -3.05
N ARG A 299 40.43 -1.13 -4.19
CA ARG A 299 39.86 -1.89 -5.30
C ARG A 299 40.53 -3.25 -5.30
N PRO A 300 39.79 -4.35 -5.08
CA PRO A 300 40.37 -5.67 -5.21
C PRO A 300 40.84 -5.88 -6.64
N TRP A 301 42.10 -6.26 -6.77
CA TRP A 301 42.65 -6.73 -8.04
C TRP A 301 42.20 -8.19 -8.25
N TYR A 302 41.86 -8.50 -9.49
CA TYR A 302 41.47 -9.84 -9.89
C TYR A 302 42.38 -10.28 -11.03
N SER A 303 42.99 -11.47 -10.89
CA SER A 303 43.61 -12.14 -12.02
C SER A 303 42.57 -12.29 -13.14
N PRO A 304 42.83 -11.83 -14.37
CA PRO A 304 41.86 -11.87 -15.47
C PRO A 304 41.73 -13.25 -16.13
N GLU A 305 42.38 -14.29 -15.60
CA GLU A 305 42.38 -15.65 -16.15
C GLU A 305 41.63 -16.62 -15.25
N VAL A 306 40.85 -17.53 -15.86
CA VAL A 306 40.01 -18.50 -15.16
C VAL A 306 40.86 -19.72 -14.78
N ASP A 307 41.02 -19.98 -13.48
CA ASP A 307 41.75 -21.14 -12.94
C ASP A 307 40.84 -22.11 -12.16
N VAL A 308 41.39 -23.20 -11.64
CA VAL A 308 40.63 -24.21 -10.89
C VAL A 308 39.98 -23.61 -9.62
N PHE A 309 40.68 -22.72 -8.90
CA PHE A 309 40.15 -22.03 -7.74
C PHE A 309 38.91 -21.19 -8.10
N SER A 310 38.94 -20.47 -9.22
CA SER A 310 37.82 -19.65 -9.69
C SER A 310 36.53 -20.46 -9.91
N LEU A 311 36.64 -21.73 -10.37
CA LEU A 311 35.49 -22.62 -10.54
C LEU A 311 34.83 -23.03 -9.22
N PHE A 312 35.62 -23.23 -8.15
CA PHE A 312 35.11 -23.49 -6.80
C PHE A 312 34.51 -22.22 -6.17
N LYS A 313 35.17 -21.06 -6.36
CA LYS A 313 34.69 -19.74 -5.95
C LYS A 313 33.34 -19.40 -6.58
N GLU A 314 33.21 -19.55 -7.90
CA GLU A 314 31.93 -19.43 -8.61
C GLU A 314 30.84 -20.38 -8.07
N GLY A 315 31.22 -21.59 -7.63
CA GLY A 315 30.34 -22.56 -7.00
C GLY A 315 29.90 -22.23 -5.57
N GLY A 316 30.46 -21.17 -4.96
CA GLY A 316 30.25 -20.79 -3.56
C GLY A 316 31.02 -21.64 -2.54
N LEU A 317 32.04 -22.41 -2.98
CA LEU A 317 32.76 -23.38 -2.16
C LEU A 317 34.17 -22.90 -1.81
N LYS A 318 34.40 -22.56 -0.53
CA LYS A 318 35.73 -22.23 -0.01
C LYS A 318 36.52 -23.51 0.24
N ILE A 319 37.73 -23.62 -0.30
CA ILE A 319 38.53 -24.86 -0.29
C ILE A 319 39.86 -24.66 0.44
N LEU A 320 40.18 -25.64 1.28
CA LEU A 320 41.48 -25.84 1.89
C LEU A 320 42.12 -27.07 1.25
N THR A 321 43.29 -26.92 0.61
CA THR A 321 43.94 -28.01 -0.13
C THR A 321 45.47 -27.84 -0.17
N ASN A 322 46.17 -28.94 -0.42
CA ASN A 322 47.63 -29.00 -0.65
C ASN A 322 47.98 -29.21 -2.13
N VAL A 323 47.03 -28.88 -3.02
CA VAL A 323 47.04 -29.05 -4.47
C VAL A 323 47.14 -27.67 -5.12
N ASP A 324 47.88 -27.55 -6.22
CA ASP A 324 48.14 -26.27 -6.87
C ASP A 324 46.92 -25.87 -7.74
N ILE A 325 46.02 -25.06 -7.16
CA ILE A 325 44.71 -24.69 -7.76
C ILE A 325 44.60 -23.24 -8.27
N LYS A 326 45.53 -22.36 -7.88
CA LYS A 326 45.61 -20.96 -8.33
C LYS A 326 46.72 -20.77 -9.37
N LYS A 327 46.56 -19.81 -10.28
CA LYS A 327 47.68 -19.31 -11.10
C LYS A 327 48.68 -18.51 -10.24
N PRO A 328 50.01 -18.73 -10.36
CA PRO A 328 50.99 -17.85 -9.72
C PRO A 328 51.00 -16.47 -10.39
N THR A 329 50.94 -15.41 -9.58
CA THR A 329 50.92 -14.02 -10.06
C THR A 329 52.30 -13.53 -10.50
N THR A 330 52.35 -12.89 -11.67
CA THR A 330 53.51 -12.14 -12.19
C THR A 330 53.14 -10.67 -12.29
N THR A 331 54.09 -9.76 -12.08
CA THR A 331 53.86 -8.30 -12.06
C THR A 331 53.12 -7.78 -13.30
N VAL A 332 52.00 -7.08 -13.10
CA VAL A 332 51.16 -6.51 -14.18
C VAL A 332 51.21 -4.98 -14.14
N THR A 333 51.21 -4.35 -15.31
CA THR A 333 51.10 -2.88 -15.48
C THR A 333 49.63 -2.45 -15.63
N CYS A 334 49.12 -1.63 -14.71
CA CYS A 334 47.69 -1.27 -14.68
C CYS A 334 47.25 -0.14 -15.64
N PRO A 335 46.19 -0.34 -16.44
CA PRO A 335 45.50 0.72 -17.21
C PRO A 335 44.26 1.30 -16.47
N PRO A 336 43.71 2.46 -16.90
CA PRO A 336 42.63 3.18 -16.20
C PRO A 336 41.19 2.70 -16.50
N TRP A 337 40.24 3.18 -15.68
CA TRP A 337 38.88 2.65 -15.48
C TRP A 337 37.75 3.30 -16.30
N ILE A 338 36.70 2.54 -16.63
CA ILE A 338 35.34 3.02 -17.02
C ILE A 338 34.26 2.08 -16.40
N GLN A 339 33.05 2.60 -16.11
CA GLN A 339 31.86 1.89 -15.59
C GLN A 339 30.77 1.66 -16.67
N LEU A 340 29.74 0.84 -16.39
CA LEU A 340 28.26 1.08 -16.56
C LEU A 340 27.43 -0.25 -16.59
N PRO A 341 26.07 -0.25 -16.48
CA PRO A 341 25.30 -1.40 -15.95
C PRO A 341 24.10 -1.96 -16.79
N ASN A 342 23.36 -2.92 -16.19
CA ASN A 342 21.89 -3.14 -16.22
C ASN A 342 21.14 -4.11 -17.19
N VAL A 343 20.16 -4.84 -16.59
CA VAL A 343 18.79 -5.22 -17.07
C VAL A 343 18.54 -6.57 -17.84
N ILE A 344 17.25 -6.90 -18.15
CA ILE A 344 16.53 -8.21 -18.09
C ILE A 344 15.57 -8.42 -19.32
N LEU A 345 15.09 -9.65 -19.67
CA LEU A 345 13.67 -10.04 -20.05
C LEU A 345 13.46 -11.43 -20.77
N ALA A 346 12.24 -11.75 -21.32
CA ALA A 346 11.57 -13.09 -21.42
C ALA A 346 11.43 -13.84 -22.83
N GLU A 347 10.49 -14.83 -22.96
CA GLU A 347 10.56 -16.21 -23.61
C GLU A 347 10.27 -16.49 -25.16
N ILE A 348 9.10 -16.76 -25.82
CA ILE A 348 7.64 -17.04 -25.51
C ILE A 348 6.95 -17.97 -26.62
N ALA A 349 5.99 -18.88 -26.26
CA ALA A 349 4.88 -19.60 -27.02
C ALA A 349 5.15 -20.43 -28.35
N LYS A 350 4.25 -21.21 -29.04
CA LYS A 350 2.74 -21.41 -29.16
C LYS A 350 2.26 -22.91 -29.43
N SER A 351 0.92 -23.10 -29.60
CA SER A 351 -0.01 -24.31 -29.63
C SER A 351 -0.15 -25.10 -30.97
N PRO A 352 -1.15 -26.03 -31.25
CA PRO A 352 -2.34 -26.61 -30.53
C PRO A 352 -2.32 -28.18 -30.42
N ALA A 353 -3.35 -29.06 -30.27
CA ALA A 353 -4.86 -29.12 -30.13
C ALA A 353 -5.23 -30.41 -29.26
N SER A 354 -6.31 -31.23 -29.23
CA SER A 354 -7.75 -31.45 -29.66
C SER A 354 -8.19 -32.88 -29.14
N ALA A 355 -9.44 -33.41 -29.02
CA ALA A 355 -10.87 -33.02 -28.92
C ALA A 355 -11.76 -34.28 -28.53
N GLU A 356 -13.10 -34.15 -28.35
CA GLU A 356 -14.19 -35.20 -28.15
C GLU A 356 -14.17 -36.15 -26.90
N MET A 357 -15.28 -36.61 -26.29
CA MET A 357 -16.65 -36.06 -26.02
C MET A 357 -17.32 -36.76 -24.79
N ALA A 358 -18.53 -36.35 -24.34
CA ALA A 358 -19.14 -36.66 -23.01
C ALA A 358 -20.26 -37.74 -22.97
N PRO A 359 -20.84 -38.06 -21.78
CA PRO A 359 -22.22 -37.60 -21.46
C PRO A 359 -22.48 -37.18 -19.97
N THR A 360 -23.74 -36.86 -19.63
CA THR A 360 -24.19 -35.99 -18.50
C THR A 360 -25.34 -36.56 -17.63
N THR A 361 -25.61 -35.97 -16.44
CA THR A 361 -26.96 -35.67 -15.81
C THR A 361 -26.84 -35.28 -14.30
N THR A 362 -27.80 -34.61 -13.63
CA THR A 362 -28.31 -33.21 -13.76
C THR A 362 -29.35 -32.84 -12.66
N MET A 363 -29.16 -31.72 -11.92
CA MET A 363 -30.14 -30.87 -11.15
C MET A 363 -29.38 -29.59 -10.67
N GLN A 364 -29.91 -28.55 -10.00
CA GLN A 364 -31.11 -27.69 -10.21
C GLN A 364 -30.87 -26.31 -9.50
N GLU A 365 -31.78 -25.33 -9.58
CA GLU A 365 -31.48 -23.87 -9.39
C GLU A 365 -32.22 -23.11 -8.27
N ARG A 366 -31.76 -21.87 -8.02
CA ARG A 366 -32.14 -20.90 -6.97
C ARG A 366 -32.10 -19.45 -7.54
N ALA A 367 -32.66 -18.45 -6.84
CA ALA A 367 -32.64 -17.02 -7.20
C ALA A 367 -31.34 -16.28 -6.77
N ARG A 368 -31.03 -15.14 -7.43
CA ARG A 368 -29.73 -14.45 -7.38
C ARG A 368 -29.69 -13.23 -6.44
N THR A 369 -28.81 -13.26 -5.43
CA THR A 369 -28.63 -12.18 -4.43
C THR A 369 -27.19 -11.90 -3.99
N TYR A 370 -26.22 -12.80 -4.24
CA TYR A 370 -24.87 -12.76 -3.66
C TYR A 370 -23.78 -12.38 -4.67
N PHE A 371 -23.30 -11.13 -4.59
CA PHE A 371 -22.36 -10.52 -5.53
C PHE A 371 -21.04 -10.05 -4.88
N PRO A 372 -20.16 -10.97 -4.42
CA PRO A 372 -18.89 -10.62 -3.78
C PRO A 372 -17.78 -10.31 -4.79
N GLU A 373 -16.73 -9.58 -4.37
CA GLU A 373 -15.47 -9.49 -5.14
C GLU A 373 -14.56 -10.72 -4.95
N THR A 374 -14.63 -11.34 -3.77
CA THR A 374 -13.86 -12.53 -3.37
C THR A 374 -14.81 -13.61 -2.88
N TRP A 375 -14.79 -14.77 -3.53
CA TRP A 375 -15.70 -15.89 -3.26
C TRP A 375 -15.17 -16.84 -2.18
N ILE A 376 -13.91 -17.26 -2.30
CA ILE A 376 -13.30 -18.21 -1.36
C ILE A 376 -12.04 -17.59 -0.77
N TRP A 377 -11.93 -17.65 0.56
CA TRP A 377 -10.73 -17.29 1.32
C TRP A 377 -10.68 -18.17 2.59
N SER A 378 -10.09 -19.36 2.48
CA SER A 378 -10.16 -20.37 3.56
C SER A 378 -8.92 -21.26 3.64
N LEU A 379 -8.71 -21.84 4.83
CA LEU A 379 -7.70 -22.86 5.10
C LEU A 379 -8.36 -24.23 5.17
N ILE A 380 -7.89 -25.17 4.35
CA ILE A 380 -8.45 -26.51 4.18
C ILE A 380 -7.37 -27.55 4.50
N PRO A 381 -7.54 -28.39 5.53
CA PRO A 381 -6.62 -29.49 5.82
C PRO A 381 -6.89 -30.69 4.89
N VAL A 382 -5.84 -31.19 4.24
CA VAL A 382 -5.89 -32.38 3.39
C VAL A 382 -5.57 -33.61 4.24
N GLY A 383 -6.55 -34.52 4.35
CA GLY A 383 -6.44 -35.74 5.16
C GLY A 383 -5.38 -36.73 4.67
N SER A 384 -5.30 -37.88 5.36
CA SER A 384 -4.32 -38.96 5.10
C SER A 384 -4.38 -39.55 3.67
N SER A 385 -5.47 -39.31 2.94
CA SER A 385 -5.67 -39.69 1.54
C SER A 385 -4.87 -38.85 0.52
N GLY A 386 -4.37 -37.67 0.89
CA GLY A 386 -3.81 -36.69 -0.06
C GLY A 386 -4.85 -36.06 -1.01
N LYS A 387 -6.14 -36.30 -0.79
CA LYS A 387 -7.25 -35.76 -1.59
C LYS A 387 -8.37 -35.23 -0.70
N CYS A 388 -8.88 -34.06 -1.04
CA CYS A 388 -10.08 -33.46 -0.48
C CYS A 388 -11.02 -33.05 -1.63
N SER A 389 -12.32 -33.19 -1.43
CA SER A 389 -13.33 -32.64 -2.34
C SER A 389 -14.39 -31.96 -1.48
N LEU A 390 -14.67 -30.69 -1.77
CA LEU A 390 -15.58 -29.86 -0.99
C LEU A 390 -16.70 -29.32 -1.90
N PRO A 391 -17.98 -29.50 -1.56
CA PRO A 391 -19.06 -28.79 -2.24
C PRO A 391 -18.96 -27.30 -1.90
N VAL A 392 -18.89 -26.44 -2.92
CA VAL A 392 -18.87 -24.98 -2.77
C VAL A 392 -19.98 -24.36 -3.60
N THR A 393 -20.74 -23.44 -3.01
CA THR A 393 -21.84 -22.75 -3.70
C THR A 393 -21.29 -21.66 -4.59
N VAL A 394 -21.61 -21.68 -5.88
CA VAL A 394 -21.19 -20.67 -6.87
C VAL A 394 -21.92 -19.35 -6.59
N PRO A 395 -21.25 -18.18 -6.57
CA PRO A 395 -21.91 -16.90 -6.35
C PRO A 395 -22.85 -16.51 -7.49
N ASP A 396 -23.67 -15.50 -7.26
CA ASP A 396 -24.71 -15.08 -8.20
C ASP A 396 -24.21 -14.14 -9.31
N THR A 397 -22.94 -13.76 -9.25
CA THR A 397 -22.25 -12.94 -10.25
C THR A 397 -21.99 -13.76 -11.51
N ILE A 398 -22.45 -13.25 -12.66
CA ILE A 398 -22.21 -13.86 -13.97
C ILE A 398 -20.82 -13.40 -14.45
N THR A 399 -19.83 -14.26 -14.30
CA THR A 399 -18.40 -13.90 -14.38
C THR A 399 -17.50 -15.13 -14.56
N GLN A 400 -16.20 -14.92 -14.77
CA GLN A 400 -15.19 -15.97 -14.63
C GLN A 400 -14.48 -15.85 -13.28
N TRP A 401 -14.71 -16.83 -12.41
CA TRP A 401 -14.01 -17.02 -11.15
C TRP A 401 -12.65 -17.66 -11.40
N LYS A 402 -11.59 -17.09 -10.80
CA LYS A 402 -10.24 -17.65 -10.79
C LYS A 402 -9.85 -18.08 -9.39
N ALA A 403 -9.67 -19.38 -9.23
CA ALA A 403 -9.26 -20.02 -7.99
C ALA A 403 -7.79 -20.45 -8.04
N MET A 404 -7.09 -20.28 -6.93
CA MET A 404 -5.70 -20.71 -6.76
C MET A 404 -5.49 -21.21 -5.33
N THR A 405 -4.53 -22.12 -5.14
CA THR A 405 -4.19 -22.59 -3.79
C THR A 405 -2.69 -22.85 -3.64
N PHE A 406 -2.19 -22.63 -2.43
CA PHE A 406 -0.90 -23.12 -1.99
C PHE A 406 -1.05 -23.95 -0.71
N CYS A 407 -0.18 -24.94 -0.55
CA CYS A 407 -0.21 -25.85 0.59
C CYS A 407 1.16 -25.98 1.26
N THR A 408 1.14 -26.22 2.57
CA THR A 408 2.32 -26.48 3.40
C THR A 408 2.19 -27.80 4.14
N ALA A 409 3.30 -28.51 4.29
CA ALA A 409 3.44 -29.82 4.94
C ALA A 409 4.94 -30.09 5.21
N ASP A 410 5.26 -31.18 5.90
CA ASP A 410 6.65 -31.63 6.14
C ASP A 410 7.45 -31.88 4.83
N VAL A 411 6.75 -32.25 3.75
CA VAL A 411 7.36 -32.37 2.40
C VAL A 411 7.72 -31.01 1.77
N GLY A 412 7.32 -29.91 2.40
CA GLY A 412 7.53 -28.52 1.97
C GLY A 412 6.29 -27.85 1.36
N PHE A 413 6.49 -26.60 0.94
CA PHE A 413 5.52 -25.79 0.20
C PHE A 413 5.20 -26.38 -1.19
N GLY A 414 4.00 -26.13 -1.69
CA GLY A 414 3.62 -26.27 -3.09
C GLY A 414 2.45 -25.36 -3.49
N ILE A 415 2.25 -25.12 -4.78
CA ILE A 415 1.22 -24.23 -5.34
C ILE A 415 0.55 -24.88 -6.55
N SER A 416 -0.75 -24.67 -6.72
CA SER A 416 -1.50 -25.12 -7.90
C SER A 416 -1.28 -24.20 -9.11
N PRO A 417 -1.56 -24.66 -10.34
CA PRO A 417 -1.98 -23.76 -11.41
C PRO A 417 -3.31 -23.09 -11.02
N THR A 418 -3.60 -21.92 -11.61
CA THR A 418 -4.90 -21.25 -11.49
C THR A 418 -5.99 -22.10 -12.18
N ALA A 419 -7.08 -22.36 -11.47
CA ALA A 419 -8.28 -23.05 -11.95
C ALA A 419 -9.38 -22.03 -12.23
N ASN A 420 -10.10 -22.19 -13.34
CA ASN A 420 -11.17 -21.28 -13.74
C ASN A 420 -12.53 -21.98 -13.64
N LEU A 421 -13.53 -21.26 -13.15
CA LEU A 421 -14.94 -21.63 -13.25
C LEU A 421 -15.69 -20.46 -13.90
N THR A 422 -16.50 -20.74 -14.90
CA THR A 422 -17.37 -19.71 -15.51
C THR A 422 -18.76 -19.81 -14.87
N ALA A 423 -19.13 -18.83 -14.06
CA ALA A 423 -20.49 -18.71 -13.56
C ALA A 423 -21.33 -18.05 -14.67
N PHE A 424 -22.15 -18.83 -15.38
CA PHE A 424 -22.89 -18.34 -16.53
C PHE A 424 -24.33 -18.81 -16.53
N LYS A 425 -25.22 -17.94 -17.00
CA LYS A 425 -26.63 -18.23 -17.22
C LYS A 425 -26.97 -17.76 -18.65
N PRO A 426 -27.49 -18.62 -19.55
CA PRO A 426 -27.76 -18.22 -20.94
C PRO A 426 -28.88 -17.17 -21.09
N PHE A 427 -29.75 -17.05 -20.09
CA PHE A 427 -30.86 -16.11 -20.03
C PHE A 427 -30.89 -15.45 -18.65
N PHE A 428 -30.73 -14.12 -18.59
CA PHE A 428 -30.66 -13.37 -17.34
C PHE A 428 -31.01 -11.89 -17.51
N VAL A 429 -31.31 -11.23 -16.39
CA VAL A 429 -31.46 -9.78 -16.28
C VAL A 429 -30.29 -9.13 -15.52
N ASP A 430 -29.90 -7.92 -15.89
CA ASP A 430 -29.04 -7.03 -15.09
C ASP A 430 -29.67 -5.62 -14.96
N LEU A 431 -29.39 -4.96 -13.84
CA LEU A 431 -29.93 -3.66 -13.46
C LEU A 431 -28.85 -2.58 -13.53
N THR A 432 -29.04 -1.60 -14.41
CA THR A 432 -28.23 -0.38 -14.45
C THR A 432 -28.74 0.57 -13.36
N LEU A 433 -27.96 0.72 -12.29
CA LEU A 433 -28.25 1.59 -11.15
C LEU A 433 -27.17 2.68 -11.02
N PRO A 434 -27.52 3.90 -10.57
CA PRO A 434 -26.53 4.87 -10.09
C PRO A 434 -25.90 4.39 -8.77
N TYR A 435 -24.77 4.99 -8.37
CA TYR A 435 -24.12 4.69 -7.08
C TYR A 435 -24.99 5.10 -5.88
N SER A 436 -25.70 6.22 -6.00
CA SER A 436 -26.66 6.71 -5.01
C SER A 436 -27.64 7.69 -5.65
N ILE A 437 -28.80 7.89 -5.03
CA ILE A 437 -29.78 8.93 -5.35
C ILE A 437 -30.15 9.73 -4.09
N VAL A 438 -30.78 10.89 -4.25
CA VAL A 438 -31.38 11.65 -3.15
C VAL A 438 -32.88 11.34 -3.08
N ARG A 439 -33.45 11.32 -1.86
CA ARG A 439 -34.89 11.11 -1.63
C ARG A 439 -35.74 12.10 -2.44
N GLY A 440 -36.81 11.59 -3.07
CA GLY A 440 -37.73 12.39 -3.89
C GLY A 440 -37.26 12.70 -5.32
N GLU A 441 -36.01 12.37 -5.68
CA GLU A 441 -35.61 12.28 -7.09
C GLU A 441 -36.31 11.11 -7.77
N ASN A 442 -36.56 11.23 -9.08
CA ASN A 442 -37.02 10.10 -9.90
C ASN A 442 -35.94 9.65 -10.87
N PHE A 443 -35.82 8.34 -11.09
CA PHE A 443 -34.83 7.77 -11.99
C PHE A 443 -35.42 6.62 -12.80
N ASN A 444 -34.90 6.45 -14.01
CA ASN A 444 -35.31 5.41 -14.93
C ASN A 444 -34.53 4.12 -14.61
N LEU A 445 -35.11 3.20 -13.83
CA LEU A 445 -34.52 1.90 -13.51
C LEU A 445 -34.49 1.05 -14.77
N LYS A 446 -33.29 0.85 -15.35
CA LYS A 446 -33.10 0.07 -16.58
C LYS A 446 -32.72 -1.36 -16.27
N ALA A 447 -33.60 -2.30 -16.61
CA ALA A 447 -33.34 -3.73 -16.61
C ALA A 447 -33.05 -4.20 -18.03
N THR A 448 -31.81 -4.64 -18.29
CA THR A 448 -31.45 -5.23 -19.58
C THR A 448 -31.45 -6.74 -19.46
N ILE A 449 -32.22 -7.40 -20.31
CA ILE A 449 -32.36 -8.84 -20.39
C ILE A 449 -31.55 -9.33 -21.58
N PHE A 450 -30.71 -10.35 -21.35
CA PHE A 450 -29.84 -10.94 -22.37
C PHE A 450 -30.29 -12.36 -22.69
N ASN A 451 -30.27 -12.72 -23.98
CA ASN A 451 -30.50 -14.08 -24.44
C ASN A 451 -29.34 -14.57 -25.31
N TYR A 452 -28.56 -15.50 -24.75
CA TYR A 452 -27.47 -16.22 -25.42
C TYR A 452 -27.89 -17.65 -25.85
N LEU A 453 -29.18 -18.00 -25.77
CA LEU A 453 -29.73 -19.21 -26.38
C LEU A 453 -29.80 -19.05 -27.92
N ARG A 454 -29.70 -20.15 -28.66
CA ARG A 454 -29.85 -20.15 -30.13
C ARG A 454 -31.28 -19.97 -30.64
N GLU A 455 -32.23 -19.85 -29.72
CA GLU A 455 -33.67 -19.92 -29.96
C GLU A 455 -34.35 -18.63 -29.50
N CYS A 456 -35.48 -18.30 -30.14
CA CYS A 456 -36.27 -17.15 -29.75
C CYS A 456 -37.23 -17.54 -28.62
N ILE A 457 -37.21 -16.75 -27.56
CA ILE A 457 -38.01 -16.93 -26.34
C ILE A 457 -39.02 -15.79 -26.26
N LYS A 458 -40.27 -16.06 -25.83
CA LYS A 458 -41.18 -15.00 -25.40
C LYS A 458 -40.95 -14.78 -23.91
N ILE A 459 -40.66 -13.56 -23.52
CA ILE A 459 -40.29 -13.21 -22.15
C ILE A 459 -41.34 -12.31 -21.52
N GLN A 460 -41.43 -12.37 -20.20
CA GLN A 460 -42.09 -11.38 -19.35
C GLN A 460 -41.10 -10.89 -18.31
N ILE A 461 -41.23 -9.63 -17.88
CA ILE A 461 -40.45 -9.07 -16.77
C ILE A 461 -41.39 -8.38 -15.77
N THR A 462 -41.08 -8.52 -14.49
CA THR A 462 -41.82 -7.92 -13.37
C THR A 462 -40.83 -7.29 -12.39
N LEU A 463 -41.16 -6.07 -11.96
CA LEU A 463 -40.58 -5.43 -10.79
C LEU A 463 -41.48 -5.75 -9.60
N ALA A 464 -40.92 -6.20 -8.48
CA ALA A 464 -41.71 -6.41 -7.26
C ALA A 464 -42.08 -5.06 -6.62
N GLU A 465 -43.28 -4.97 -6.08
CA GLU A 465 -43.75 -3.79 -5.33
C GLU A 465 -43.15 -3.77 -3.91
N SER A 466 -42.77 -2.59 -3.41
CA SER A 466 -42.38 -2.34 -2.02
C SER A 466 -42.91 -0.97 -1.56
N GLU A 467 -42.98 -0.76 -0.25
CA GLU A 467 -43.33 0.55 0.34
C GLU A 467 -42.16 1.57 0.24
N ASP A 468 -40.94 1.08 -0.05
CA ASP A 468 -39.70 1.87 -0.18
C ASP A 468 -39.63 2.80 -1.39
N PHE A 469 -40.43 2.53 -2.43
CA PHE A 469 -40.37 3.27 -3.69
C PHE A 469 -41.71 3.27 -4.42
N LEU A 470 -41.97 4.35 -5.14
CA LEU A 470 -43.15 4.52 -5.98
C LEU A 470 -42.77 4.34 -7.45
N VAL A 471 -43.54 3.51 -8.17
CA VAL A 471 -43.39 3.28 -9.61
C VAL A 471 -44.45 4.10 -10.35
N ALA A 472 -44.04 4.88 -11.35
CA ALA A 472 -44.98 5.67 -12.14
C ALA A 472 -45.83 4.76 -13.08
N PRO A 473 -47.16 5.00 -13.20
CA PRO A 473 -48.01 4.24 -14.10
C PRO A 473 -47.69 4.57 -15.57
N CYS A 474 -47.42 3.54 -16.37
CA CYS A 474 -47.14 3.68 -17.80
C CYS A 474 -48.17 2.91 -18.64
N GLU A 475 -49.15 3.62 -19.19
CA GLU A 475 -50.28 3.04 -19.95
C GLU A 475 -49.86 2.31 -21.24
N ASN A 476 -48.70 2.66 -21.81
CA ASN A 476 -48.19 2.10 -23.07
C ASN A 476 -47.01 1.12 -22.89
N CYS A 477 -46.58 0.82 -21.65
CA CYS A 477 -45.43 -0.05 -21.40
C CYS A 477 -45.80 -1.53 -21.46
N VAL A 478 -45.34 -2.24 -22.49
CA VAL A 478 -45.58 -3.68 -22.67
C VAL A 478 -44.40 -4.49 -22.13
N TYR A 479 -44.48 -4.96 -20.89
CA TYR A 479 -43.43 -5.74 -20.21
C TYR A 479 -43.33 -7.22 -20.65
N SER A 480 -43.75 -7.54 -21.88
CA SER A 480 -43.57 -8.86 -22.50
C SER A 480 -43.25 -8.71 -23.99
N THR A 481 -42.28 -9.48 -24.49
CA THR A 481 -41.79 -9.37 -25.86
C THR A 481 -41.10 -10.64 -26.33
N CYS A 482 -40.75 -10.71 -27.63
CA CYS A 482 -39.90 -11.73 -28.20
C CYS A 482 -38.42 -11.31 -28.09
N LEU A 483 -37.57 -12.18 -27.54
CA LEU A 483 -36.12 -12.00 -27.50
C LEU A 483 -35.44 -13.18 -28.22
N CYS A 484 -34.56 -12.89 -29.18
CA CYS A 484 -33.93 -13.91 -30.04
C CYS A 484 -32.46 -14.12 -29.69
N GLN A 485 -31.78 -15.01 -30.42
CA GLN A 485 -30.37 -15.34 -30.21
C GLN A 485 -29.46 -14.10 -30.22
N ASP A 486 -28.48 -14.10 -29.30
CA ASP A 486 -27.40 -13.12 -29.17
C ASP A 486 -27.91 -11.67 -29.19
N SER A 487 -29.08 -11.45 -28.57
CA SER A 487 -29.76 -10.16 -28.50
C SER A 487 -30.16 -9.79 -27.08
N SER A 488 -30.26 -8.49 -26.84
CA SER A 488 -30.61 -7.91 -25.54
C SER A 488 -31.72 -6.89 -25.70
N ILE A 489 -32.63 -6.82 -24.73
CA ILE A 489 -33.67 -5.79 -24.67
C ILE A 489 -33.71 -5.14 -23.29
N THR A 490 -33.86 -3.82 -23.27
CA THR A 490 -33.92 -3.03 -22.04
C THR A 490 -35.35 -2.60 -21.76
N PHE A 491 -35.84 -2.97 -20.59
CA PHE A 491 -37.07 -2.44 -20.00
C PHE A 491 -36.74 -1.35 -18.98
N SER A 492 -37.69 -0.46 -18.74
CA SER A 492 -37.52 0.66 -17.82
C SER A 492 -38.76 0.95 -17.01
N TRP A 493 -38.57 1.27 -15.73
CA TRP A 493 -39.58 1.86 -14.86
C TRP A 493 -39.08 3.22 -14.36
N ASP A 494 -39.95 4.22 -14.32
CA ASP A 494 -39.65 5.49 -13.67
C ASP A 494 -40.01 5.37 -12.19
N ILE A 495 -38.99 5.42 -11.34
CA ILE A 495 -39.07 5.11 -9.91
C ILE A 495 -38.71 6.35 -9.08
N THR A 496 -39.47 6.62 -8.03
CA THR A 496 -39.18 7.64 -7.01
C THR A 496 -38.97 6.97 -5.66
N ALA A 497 -37.79 7.12 -5.05
CA ALA A 497 -37.50 6.52 -3.74
C ALA A 497 -38.02 7.37 -2.58
N THR A 498 -38.64 6.71 -1.59
CA THR A 498 -39.30 7.36 -0.43
C THR A 498 -38.55 7.13 0.87
N THR A 499 -38.04 5.91 1.10
CA THR A 499 -37.27 5.54 2.30
C THR A 499 -35.79 5.92 2.17
N LEU A 500 -35.10 6.04 3.31
CA LEU A 500 -33.68 6.43 3.39
C LEU A 500 -32.83 5.22 3.81
N GLY A 501 -31.65 5.07 3.22
CA GLY A 501 -30.77 3.91 3.44
C GLY A 501 -30.61 3.05 2.19
N GLU A 502 -30.46 1.74 2.35
CA GLU A 502 -30.29 0.80 1.23
C GLU A 502 -31.64 0.19 0.83
N VAL A 503 -32.14 0.56 -0.35
CA VAL A 503 -33.42 0.07 -0.90
C VAL A 503 -33.16 -1.06 -1.89
N ASN A 504 -33.85 -2.20 -1.72
CA ASN A 504 -33.63 -3.41 -2.51
C ASN A 504 -34.57 -3.50 -3.72
N PHE A 505 -34.02 -3.32 -4.93
CA PHE A 505 -34.77 -3.55 -6.17
C PHE A 505 -34.76 -5.03 -6.53
N THR A 506 -35.95 -5.65 -6.50
CA THR A 506 -36.17 -7.05 -6.89
C THR A 506 -36.87 -7.11 -8.24
N VAL A 507 -36.14 -7.58 -9.26
CA VAL A 507 -36.65 -7.72 -10.63
C VAL A 507 -36.58 -9.17 -11.06
N SER A 508 -37.69 -9.71 -11.58
CA SER A 508 -37.80 -11.09 -12.05
C SER A 508 -38.17 -11.12 -13.54
N THR A 509 -37.55 -12.02 -14.30
CA THR A 509 -37.96 -12.30 -15.68
C THR A 509 -38.22 -13.79 -15.87
N GLU A 510 -39.18 -14.12 -16.74
CA GLU A 510 -39.62 -15.47 -17.06
C GLU A 510 -39.71 -15.68 -18.57
N ALA A 511 -39.22 -16.83 -19.06
CA ALA A 511 -39.54 -17.35 -20.38
C ALA A 511 -40.93 -18.00 -20.39
N LEU A 512 -41.89 -17.36 -21.06
CA LEU A 512 -43.26 -17.82 -21.21
C LEU A 512 -43.41 -18.86 -22.33
N HIS A 513 -44.29 -19.83 -22.11
CA HIS A 513 -44.75 -20.73 -23.17
C HIS A 513 -45.80 -20.02 -24.05
N SER A 514 -45.62 -19.98 -25.37
CA SER A 514 -46.56 -19.31 -26.28
C SER A 514 -46.58 -19.92 -27.67
N GLU A 515 -47.78 -20.10 -28.23
CA GLU A 515 -47.99 -20.58 -29.61
C GLU A 515 -47.69 -19.52 -30.69
N GLU A 516 -47.52 -18.25 -30.29
CA GLU A 516 -47.16 -17.15 -31.18
C GLU A 516 -45.76 -17.32 -31.79
N LEU A 517 -45.60 -16.92 -33.06
CA LEU A 517 -44.34 -17.06 -33.79
C LEU A 517 -43.41 -15.85 -33.62
N CYS A 518 -42.51 -15.90 -32.64
CA CYS A 518 -41.43 -14.93 -32.53
C CYS A 518 -40.51 -14.98 -33.76
N ALA A 519 -40.48 -13.90 -34.55
CA ALA A 519 -39.72 -13.77 -35.80
C ALA A 519 -39.92 -14.95 -36.78
N GLY A 520 -41.15 -15.50 -36.85
CA GLY A 520 -41.48 -16.63 -37.73
C GLY A 520 -41.01 -18.01 -37.22
N LYS A 521 -40.39 -18.08 -36.03
CA LYS A 521 -40.03 -19.34 -35.35
C LYS A 521 -40.98 -19.59 -34.17
N ARG A 522 -41.17 -20.86 -33.79
CA ARG A 522 -41.85 -21.20 -32.53
C ARG A 522 -40.98 -20.78 -31.34
N THR A 523 -41.63 -20.40 -30.25
CA THR A 523 -40.95 -20.16 -28.97
C THR A 523 -40.53 -21.48 -28.33
N VAL A 524 -39.44 -21.46 -27.57
CA VAL A 524 -39.00 -22.57 -26.73
C VAL A 524 -38.84 -22.05 -25.30
N VAL A 525 -39.18 -22.87 -24.31
CA VAL A 525 -38.95 -22.57 -22.89
C VAL A 525 -37.81 -23.48 -22.42
N PRO A 526 -36.69 -22.95 -21.91
CA PRO A 526 -35.57 -23.78 -21.50
C PRO A 526 -35.89 -24.55 -20.23
N GLU A 527 -35.48 -25.83 -20.17
CA GLU A 527 -35.73 -26.73 -19.03
C GLU A 527 -34.98 -26.32 -17.74
N ARG A 528 -33.96 -25.48 -17.89
CA ARG A 528 -33.13 -24.89 -16.84
C ARG A 528 -33.04 -23.37 -17.07
N GLY A 529 -33.02 -22.59 -16.01
CA GLY A 529 -32.93 -21.12 -16.08
C GLY A 529 -34.17 -20.41 -16.61
N ARG A 530 -35.36 -21.07 -16.67
CA ARG A 530 -36.63 -20.48 -17.16
C ARG A 530 -36.96 -19.13 -16.52
N THR A 531 -36.64 -18.97 -15.24
CA THR A 531 -36.80 -17.72 -14.50
C THR A 531 -35.45 -17.19 -14.02
N ASP A 532 -35.33 -15.87 -13.94
CA ASP A 532 -34.19 -15.19 -13.33
C ASP A 532 -34.68 -14.03 -12.47
N THR A 533 -34.39 -14.10 -11.18
CA THR A 533 -34.72 -13.06 -10.19
C THR A 533 -33.42 -12.48 -9.65
N LEU A 534 -33.26 -11.17 -9.80
CA LEU A 534 -32.12 -10.38 -9.38
C LEU A 534 -32.57 -9.39 -8.29
N ILE A 535 -31.89 -9.42 -7.15
CA ILE A 535 -32.03 -8.41 -6.09
C ILE A 535 -30.74 -7.57 -6.03
N LYS A 536 -30.86 -6.24 -6.08
CA LYS A 536 -29.73 -5.31 -6.07
C LYS A 536 -30.06 -4.07 -5.21
N PRO A 537 -29.26 -3.72 -4.19
CA PRO A 537 -29.51 -2.55 -3.36
C PRO A 537 -29.10 -1.24 -4.07
N LEU A 538 -29.75 -0.15 -3.71
CA LEU A 538 -29.40 1.23 -4.07
C LEU A 538 -29.37 2.11 -2.81
N LEU A 539 -28.33 2.95 -2.68
CA LEU A 539 -28.21 3.88 -1.57
C LEU A 539 -29.03 5.17 -1.81
N VAL A 540 -30.09 5.36 -1.02
CA VAL A 540 -30.91 6.57 -0.99
C VAL A 540 -30.42 7.49 0.14
N ARG A 541 -30.05 8.71 -0.23
CA ARG A 541 -29.49 9.73 0.67
C ARG A 541 -30.53 10.77 1.06
N PRO A 542 -30.47 11.31 2.29
CA PRO A 542 -31.24 12.49 2.66
C PRO A 542 -30.74 13.72 1.91
N GLU A 543 -31.66 14.62 1.60
CA GLU A 543 -31.42 15.95 1.08
C GLU A 543 -30.68 16.86 2.10
N GLY A 544 -30.15 18.00 1.66
CA GLY A 544 -29.44 18.95 2.54
C GLY A 544 -27.98 18.60 2.83
N VAL A 545 -27.45 19.14 3.94
CA VAL A 545 -26.05 19.07 4.35
C VAL A 545 -25.90 18.15 5.55
N PRO A 546 -24.99 17.16 5.55
CA PRO A 546 -24.76 16.31 6.72
C PRO A 546 -24.08 17.09 7.86
N GLY A 547 -24.66 17.01 9.05
CA GLY A 547 -24.09 17.45 10.32
C GLY A 547 -23.86 16.27 11.28
N GLU A 548 -22.87 16.43 12.15
CA GLU A 548 -22.54 15.49 13.22
C GLU A 548 -22.30 16.27 14.51
N ASN A 549 -22.91 15.84 15.61
CA ASN A 549 -22.70 16.39 16.95
C ASN A 549 -22.37 15.24 17.89
N THR A 550 -21.30 15.36 18.68
CA THR A 550 -20.84 14.32 19.61
C THR A 550 -20.77 14.90 21.02
N ARG A 551 -21.30 14.15 21.99
CA ARG A 551 -21.12 14.43 23.42
C ARG A 551 -20.50 13.21 24.09
N SER A 552 -19.30 13.39 24.60
CA SER A 552 -18.55 12.39 25.37
C SER A 552 -18.58 12.70 26.87
N SER A 553 -18.54 11.64 27.69
CA SER A 553 -18.33 11.71 29.13
C SER A 553 -17.31 10.64 29.56
N LEU A 554 -16.39 11.03 30.44
CA LEU A 554 -15.42 10.16 31.09
C LEU A 554 -15.86 9.93 32.54
N LEU A 555 -16.38 8.73 32.80
CA LEU A 555 -16.92 8.31 34.09
C LEU A 555 -15.96 7.33 34.75
N CYS A 556 -15.34 7.76 35.86
CA CYS A 556 -14.48 6.94 36.70
C CYS A 556 -15.16 6.65 38.04
N THR A 557 -15.03 5.43 38.53
CA THR A 557 -15.58 4.97 39.82
C THR A 557 -14.60 4.05 40.55
N SER A 558 -14.80 3.91 41.86
CA SER A 558 -14.07 2.99 42.74
C SER A 558 -15.03 2.31 43.71
N GLY A 559 -16.02 1.60 43.17
CA GLY A 559 -17.02 0.81 43.90
C GLY A 559 -18.36 1.50 44.15
N SER A 560 -18.59 2.70 43.61
CA SER A 560 -19.83 3.47 43.78
C SER A 560 -20.57 3.68 42.45
N THR A 561 -21.89 3.86 42.49
CA THR A 561 -22.65 4.26 41.30
C THR A 561 -22.37 5.73 40.98
N VAL A 562 -21.86 6.01 39.79
CA VAL A 562 -21.72 7.37 39.24
C VAL A 562 -22.80 7.60 38.19
N PHE A 563 -23.34 8.81 38.12
CA PHE A 563 -24.46 9.19 37.26
C PHE A 563 -24.16 10.52 36.54
N GLU A 564 -24.45 10.60 35.24
CA GLU A 564 -24.40 11.84 34.46
C GLU A 564 -25.58 11.91 33.47
N GLU A 565 -26.18 13.11 33.34
CA GLU A 565 -27.13 13.40 32.27
C GLU A 565 -26.40 13.96 31.06
N VAL A 566 -26.40 13.24 29.95
CA VAL A 566 -25.88 13.71 28.67
C VAL A 566 -27.03 14.31 27.87
N SER A 567 -26.90 15.55 27.39
CA SER A 567 -27.90 16.18 26.52
C SER A 567 -27.36 16.38 25.10
N LEU A 568 -28.09 15.86 24.12
CA LEU A 568 -27.72 15.95 22.71
C LEU A 568 -28.56 17.05 22.05
N VAL A 569 -27.92 18.19 21.77
CA VAL A 569 -28.55 19.30 21.05
C VAL A 569 -28.56 18.97 19.56
N ILE A 570 -29.75 18.71 19.03
CA ILE A 570 -30.02 18.64 17.58
C ILE A 570 -30.83 19.90 17.20
N PRO A 571 -30.49 20.58 16.08
CA PRO A 571 -31.24 21.73 15.58
C PRO A 571 -32.71 21.41 15.27
N GLN A 572 -33.56 22.45 15.20
CA GLN A 572 -35.00 22.27 14.91
C GLN A 572 -35.30 22.24 13.40
N ASP A 573 -34.38 22.76 12.58
CA ASP A 573 -34.41 22.84 11.13
C ASP A 573 -33.86 21.57 10.45
N ILE A 574 -33.95 20.40 11.08
CA ILE A 574 -33.48 19.14 10.47
C ILE A 574 -34.41 18.61 9.36
N VAL A 575 -33.78 17.96 8.39
CA VAL A 575 -34.42 17.16 7.34
C VAL A 575 -35.03 15.91 7.99
N LYS A 576 -36.36 15.79 7.97
CA LYS A 576 -37.10 14.72 8.67
C LYS A 576 -36.68 13.32 8.22
N GLY A 577 -36.39 12.45 9.19
CA GLY A 577 -35.91 11.07 8.97
C GLY A 577 -34.42 10.97 8.60
N SER A 578 -33.67 12.07 8.59
CA SER A 578 -32.21 12.03 8.43
C SER A 578 -31.48 11.79 9.76
N GLU A 579 -32.18 12.04 10.86
CA GLU A 579 -31.68 11.96 12.22
C GLU A 579 -31.44 10.52 12.68
N ARG A 580 -30.24 10.27 13.20
CA ARG A 580 -29.79 8.98 13.72
C ARG A 580 -28.80 9.20 14.87
N ALA A 581 -28.94 8.45 15.95
CA ALA A 581 -28.03 8.52 17.09
C ALA A 581 -27.39 7.16 17.38
N VAL A 582 -26.13 7.18 17.80
CA VAL A 582 -25.34 6.01 18.21
C VAL A 582 -24.71 6.28 19.56
N ILE A 583 -24.91 5.37 20.50
CA ILE A 583 -24.15 5.33 21.76
C ILE A 583 -22.93 4.43 21.52
N SER A 584 -21.76 4.88 21.95
CA SER A 584 -20.51 4.12 21.97
C SER A 584 -19.96 4.05 23.39
N VAL A 585 -19.49 2.87 23.81
CA VAL A 585 -18.95 2.61 25.15
C VAL A 585 -17.57 1.94 25.03
N LEU A 586 -16.61 2.44 25.81
CA LEU A 586 -15.22 2.00 25.84
C LEU A 586 -14.69 1.95 27.28
N GLY A 587 -13.86 0.96 27.61
CA GLY A 587 -13.09 0.93 28.87
C GLY A 587 -11.78 1.72 28.83
N ASP A 588 -11.54 2.44 27.73
CA ASP A 588 -10.26 3.09 27.47
C ASP A 588 -10.41 4.44 26.77
N LEU A 589 -9.69 5.44 27.28
CA LEU A 589 -9.67 6.81 26.79
C LEU A 589 -8.97 6.93 25.42
N MET A 590 -8.06 6.02 25.11
CA MET A 590 -7.41 5.91 23.79
C MET A 590 -8.19 4.97 22.84
N GLY A 591 -9.25 4.31 23.32
CA GLY A 591 -9.99 3.26 22.59
C GLY A 591 -10.62 3.72 21.27
N SER A 592 -11.20 4.93 21.23
CA SER A 592 -11.78 5.49 20.01
C SER A 592 -10.72 5.68 18.92
N ALA A 593 -9.56 6.22 19.30
CA ALA A 593 -8.46 6.47 18.38
C ALA A 593 -7.82 5.16 17.89
N LEU A 594 -7.67 4.17 18.78
CA LEU A 594 -7.16 2.82 18.47
C LEU A 594 -7.95 2.11 17.35
N GLN A 595 -9.27 2.25 17.34
CA GLN A 595 -10.11 1.63 16.30
C GLN A 595 -10.08 2.41 14.97
N ASN A 596 -9.87 3.73 15.01
CA ASN A 596 -10.02 4.64 13.89
C ASN A 596 -8.69 5.27 13.41
N LEU A 597 -7.56 4.56 13.50
CA LEU A 597 -6.23 5.09 13.14
C LEU A 597 -6.14 5.63 11.69
N ASP A 598 -6.97 5.16 10.76
CA ASP A 598 -7.06 5.70 9.38
C ASP A 598 -8.05 6.88 9.21
N ARG A 599 -8.77 7.28 10.27
CA ARG A 599 -9.93 8.20 10.23
C ARG A 599 -10.09 9.11 11.45
N LEU A 600 -9.02 9.36 12.20
CA LEU A 600 -9.02 10.28 13.36
C LEU A 600 -9.54 11.69 12.99
N ILE A 601 -9.38 12.09 11.73
CA ILE A 601 -9.94 13.30 11.12
C ILE A 601 -10.73 12.89 9.87
N GLN A 602 -11.83 13.57 9.56
CA GLN A 602 -12.68 13.25 8.38
C GLN A 602 -12.17 13.85 7.06
N MET A 603 -11.13 14.69 7.10
CA MET A 603 -10.68 15.50 5.98
C MET A 603 -9.79 14.72 4.99
N PRO A 604 -9.79 15.08 3.68
CA PRO A 604 -9.10 14.29 2.66
C PRO A 604 -7.57 14.52 2.65
N TYR A 605 -6.79 13.47 2.41
CA TYR A 605 -5.34 13.40 2.70
C TYR A 605 -4.43 13.50 1.45
N GLY A 606 -3.49 14.45 1.41
CA GLY A 606 -2.77 14.84 0.20
C GLY A 606 -1.30 15.25 0.35
N CYS A 607 -1.01 16.30 1.13
CA CYS A 607 0.33 16.86 1.37
C CYS A 607 1.09 16.13 2.49
N GLY A 608 2.38 16.47 2.69
CA GLY A 608 3.21 15.98 3.80
C GLY A 608 2.64 16.38 5.16
N GLU A 609 2.22 17.64 5.28
CA GLU A 609 1.42 18.14 6.41
C GLU A 609 0.28 17.18 6.79
N GLN A 610 -0.49 16.71 5.79
CA GLN A 610 -1.63 15.80 5.97
C GLN A 610 -1.25 14.33 6.17
N ASN A 611 -0.05 13.92 5.77
CA ASN A 611 0.46 12.57 6.03
C ASN A 611 0.91 12.46 7.50
N MET A 612 1.57 13.49 8.02
CA MET A 612 1.98 13.58 9.42
C MET A 612 0.82 13.55 10.42
N VAL A 613 -0.37 14.07 10.05
CA VAL A 613 -1.66 13.88 10.77
C VAL A 613 -1.87 12.43 11.18
N THR A 614 -1.62 11.49 10.25
CA THR A 614 -1.91 10.07 10.43
C THR A 614 -0.72 9.31 11.00
N PHE A 615 0.50 9.78 10.74
CA PHE A 615 1.72 9.16 11.23
C PHE A 615 1.92 9.38 12.75
N ALA A 616 1.78 10.62 13.23
CA ALA A 616 2.14 10.97 14.61
C ALA A 616 1.27 10.30 15.70
N PRO A 617 -0.07 10.23 15.59
CA PRO A 617 -0.91 9.59 16.61
C PRO A 617 -0.63 8.10 16.79
N ILE A 618 -0.23 7.39 15.72
CA ILE A 618 0.11 5.96 15.77
C ILE A 618 1.32 5.73 16.69
N ILE A 619 2.27 6.66 16.73
CA ILE A 619 3.44 6.59 17.63
C ILE A 619 2.99 6.66 19.10
N TYR A 620 2.17 7.64 19.47
CA TYR A 620 1.70 7.80 20.85
C TYR A 620 0.77 6.66 21.29
N VAL A 621 -0.03 6.12 20.36
CA VAL A 621 -0.85 4.92 20.59
C VAL A 621 0.02 3.68 20.83
N LEU A 622 1.12 3.49 20.09
CA LEU A 622 2.09 2.42 20.37
C LEU A 622 2.78 2.62 21.73
N GLN A 623 3.26 3.84 22.03
CA GLN A 623 3.86 4.17 23.34
C GLN A 623 2.90 3.90 24.51
N TYR A 624 1.60 4.16 24.32
CA TYR A 624 0.56 3.89 25.31
C TYR A 624 0.33 2.37 25.50
N LEU A 625 0.11 1.62 24.41
CA LEU A 625 -0.11 0.17 24.47
C LEU A 625 1.11 -0.58 25.03
N GLU A 626 2.31 -0.11 24.73
CA GLU A 626 3.56 -0.70 25.21
C GLU A 626 3.74 -0.46 26.71
N LYS A 627 3.54 0.77 27.20
CA LYS A 627 3.60 1.11 28.63
C LYS A 627 2.53 0.42 29.48
N THR A 628 1.36 0.15 28.90
CA THR A 628 0.25 -0.56 29.58
C THR A 628 0.27 -2.08 29.39
N GLY A 629 1.25 -2.62 28.65
CA GLY A 629 1.34 -4.07 28.37
C GLY A 629 0.24 -4.61 27.44
N GLN A 630 -0.56 -3.75 26.81
CA GLN A 630 -1.68 -4.09 25.94
C GLN A 630 -1.28 -4.28 24.46
N LEU A 631 -0.01 -4.08 24.10
CA LEU A 631 0.47 -4.17 22.72
C LEU A 631 0.59 -5.63 22.22
N THR A 632 -0.41 -6.10 21.46
CA THR A 632 -0.35 -7.39 20.77
C THR A 632 0.48 -7.30 19.48
N ASP A 633 1.05 -8.42 19.04
CA ASP A 633 1.84 -8.46 17.79
C ASP A 633 1.00 -8.21 16.53
N GLU A 634 -0.32 -8.46 16.57
CA GLU A 634 -1.24 -8.09 15.49
C GLU A 634 -1.37 -6.56 15.38
N ILE A 635 -1.62 -5.87 16.50
CA ILE A 635 -1.71 -4.41 16.54
C ILE A 635 -0.36 -3.79 16.16
N ARG A 636 0.74 -4.30 16.72
CA ARG A 636 2.11 -3.90 16.35
C ARG A 636 2.38 -4.04 14.85
N THR A 637 2.00 -5.17 14.24
CA THR A 637 2.20 -5.41 12.80
C THR A 637 1.35 -4.46 11.95
N ARG A 638 0.07 -4.22 12.31
CA ARG A 638 -0.81 -3.27 11.61
C ARG A 638 -0.30 -1.84 11.72
N ALA A 639 0.07 -1.39 12.93
CA ALA A 639 0.60 -0.06 13.19
C ALA A 639 1.94 0.17 12.47
N ASN A 640 2.88 -0.78 12.53
CA ASN A 640 4.15 -0.69 11.81
C ASN A 640 3.94 -0.66 10.28
N GLY A 641 2.93 -1.35 9.75
CA GLY A 641 2.54 -1.26 8.34
C GLY A 641 2.12 0.17 7.95
N TYR A 642 1.30 0.82 8.77
CA TYR A 642 0.93 2.23 8.56
C TYR A 642 2.13 3.17 8.73
N LEU A 643 2.96 3.00 9.76
CA LEU A 643 4.16 3.83 9.97
C LEU A 643 5.16 3.71 8.81
N VAL A 644 5.47 2.50 8.32
CA VAL A 644 6.35 2.34 7.15
C VAL A 644 5.75 2.99 5.90
N SER A 645 4.44 2.87 5.69
CA SER A 645 3.74 3.53 4.58
C SER A 645 3.78 5.06 4.70
N GLY A 646 3.55 5.60 5.90
CA GLY A 646 3.59 7.03 6.19
C GLY A 646 5.00 7.61 6.05
N TYR A 647 6.02 6.92 6.55
CA TYR A 647 7.43 7.31 6.40
C TYR A 647 7.85 7.38 4.93
N GLN A 648 7.58 6.33 4.15
CA GLN A 648 7.91 6.30 2.72
C GLN A 648 7.14 7.36 1.92
N ARG A 649 5.92 7.71 2.34
CA ARG A 649 5.16 8.83 1.76
C ARG A 649 5.75 10.18 2.15
N GLU A 650 6.17 10.37 3.40
CA GLU A 650 6.72 11.65 3.86
C GLU A 650 8.03 12.02 3.15
N LEU A 651 8.86 11.01 2.87
CA LEU A 651 10.08 11.19 2.07
C LEU A 651 9.82 11.72 0.64
N THR A 652 8.59 11.64 0.12
CA THR A 652 8.23 12.27 -1.17
C THR A 652 8.10 13.80 -1.09
N TYR A 653 8.02 14.36 0.12
CA TYR A 653 7.99 15.80 0.37
C TYR A 653 9.31 16.35 0.95
N LYS A 654 10.37 15.52 1.02
CA LYS A 654 11.71 15.94 1.41
C LYS A 654 12.41 16.68 0.25
N HIS A 655 13.06 17.80 0.57
CA HIS A 655 13.93 18.55 -0.33
C HIS A 655 15.38 18.05 -0.34
N LYS A 656 16.16 18.52 -1.31
CA LYS A 656 17.57 18.14 -1.51
C LYS A 656 18.52 18.64 -0.42
N ASP A 657 18.08 19.61 0.38
CA ASP A 657 18.84 20.28 1.43
C ASP A 657 18.59 19.70 2.84
N GLY A 658 17.67 18.74 2.97
CA GLY A 658 17.28 18.13 4.24
C GLY A 658 15.89 18.50 4.75
N SER A 659 15.30 19.57 4.20
CA SER A 659 14.03 20.14 4.69
C SER A 659 12.78 19.43 4.16
N TYR A 660 11.62 19.74 4.75
CA TYR A 660 10.31 19.25 4.34
C TYR A 660 9.35 20.44 4.09
N SER A 661 8.43 20.29 3.12
CA SER A 661 7.35 21.24 2.84
C SER A 661 6.05 20.50 2.50
N ALA A 662 4.93 21.20 2.37
CA ALA A 662 3.63 20.55 2.14
C ALA A 662 3.58 19.75 0.84
N PHE A 663 4.13 20.28 -0.26
CA PHE A 663 4.10 19.69 -1.60
C PHE A 663 5.51 19.36 -2.13
N GLY A 664 6.49 19.22 -1.23
CA GLY A 664 7.87 18.86 -1.54
C GLY A 664 8.52 19.81 -2.55
N SER A 665 9.30 19.28 -3.49
CA SER A 665 9.99 20.05 -4.53
C SER A 665 9.09 20.75 -5.57
N THR A 666 7.78 20.90 -5.31
CA THR A 666 6.90 21.85 -6.02
C THR A 666 6.67 23.15 -5.25
N ASP A 667 7.06 23.19 -3.97
CA ASP A 667 7.32 24.41 -3.22
C ASP A 667 8.76 24.90 -3.51
N GLY A 668 9.02 26.20 -3.36
CA GLY A 668 10.34 26.78 -3.63
C GLY A 668 11.37 26.53 -2.53
N ASP A 669 10.91 26.56 -1.27
CA ASP A 669 11.72 26.45 -0.06
C ASP A 669 11.07 25.47 0.92
N GLY A 670 11.89 24.79 1.74
CA GLY A 670 11.41 24.01 2.89
C GLY A 670 10.85 24.89 4.01
N ASN A 671 10.02 24.31 4.89
CA ASN A 671 9.44 25.03 6.02
C ASN A 671 10.06 24.64 7.38
N THR A 672 10.38 25.64 8.22
CA THR A 672 11.04 25.43 9.52
C THR A 672 10.15 24.75 10.56
N TRP A 673 8.85 25.05 10.60
CA TRP A 673 7.94 24.35 11.51
C TRP A 673 7.76 22.86 11.11
N LEU A 674 7.44 22.59 9.83
CA LEU A 674 7.18 21.22 9.37
C LEU A 674 8.43 20.35 9.44
N THR A 675 9.61 20.89 9.12
CA THR A 675 10.88 20.18 9.23
C THR A 675 11.18 19.77 10.68
N ALA A 676 10.85 20.62 11.67
CA ALA A 676 10.97 20.28 13.08
C ALA A 676 9.94 19.23 13.54
N PHE A 677 8.69 19.33 13.07
CA PHE A 677 7.64 18.35 13.40
C PHE A 677 7.92 16.96 12.81
N VAL A 678 8.38 16.89 11.56
CA VAL A 678 8.82 15.66 10.90
C VAL A 678 10.02 15.06 11.64
N ALA A 679 11.01 15.88 12.02
CA ALA A 679 12.15 15.42 12.83
C ALA A 679 11.70 14.82 14.17
N LYS A 680 10.85 15.51 14.96
CA LYS A 680 10.26 15.01 16.22
C LYS A 680 9.63 13.63 16.02
N CYS A 681 8.73 13.51 15.05
CA CYS A 681 7.99 12.27 14.84
C CYS A 681 8.88 11.14 14.31
N PHE A 682 9.86 11.44 13.46
CA PHE A 682 10.81 10.43 12.98
C PHE A 682 11.72 9.93 14.12
N GLY A 683 12.22 10.82 14.99
CA GLY A 683 13.01 10.44 16.16
C GLY A 683 12.23 9.49 17.09
N GLN A 684 10.96 9.79 17.38
CA GLN A 684 10.14 8.90 18.21
C GLN A 684 9.74 7.60 17.50
N ALA A 685 9.57 7.60 16.18
CA ALA A 685 9.23 6.41 15.39
C ALA A 685 10.39 5.42 15.19
N GLN A 686 11.66 5.84 15.37
CA GLN A 686 12.83 4.97 15.33
C GLN A 686 12.77 3.79 16.31
N HIS A 687 11.98 3.87 17.38
CA HIS A 687 11.78 2.76 18.31
C HIS A 687 10.96 1.60 17.71
N TYR A 688 10.08 1.87 16.74
CA TYR A 688 9.13 0.91 16.20
C TYR A 688 9.41 0.49 14.75
N ILE A 689 10.00 1.38 13.94
CA ILE A 689 10.31 1.15 12.52
C ILE A 689 11.72 1.61 12.16
N PHE A 690 12.30 1.01 11.12
CA PHE A 690 13.57 1.49 10.56
C PHE A 690 13.38 2.84 9.88
N ILE A 691 14.10 3.85 10.38
CA ILE A 691 14.21 5.19 9.82
C ILE A 691 15.70 5.48 9.66
N ASP A 692 16.09 5.93 8.46
CA ASP A 692 17.47 6.33 8.18
C ASP A 692 17.82 7.61 8.98
N GLU A 693 18.78 7.49 9.90
CA GLU A 693 19.28 8.59 10.75
C GLU A 693 19.70 9.81 9.93
N ASN A 694 20.20 9.64 8.71
CA ASN A 694 20.57 10.77 7.84
C ASN A 694 19.37 11.67 7.56
N ASN A 695 18.16 11.13 7.38
CA ASN A 695 16.96 11.94 7.15
C ASN A 695 16.52 12.80 8.34
N VAL A 696 16.96 12.45 9.56
CA VAL A 696 16.73 13.26 10.78
C VAL A 696 17.89 14.24 10.99
N ASN A 697 19.13 13.79 10.80
CA ASN A 697 20.33 14.63 10.93
C ASN A 697 20.38 15.75 9.87
N ASP A 698 19.97 15.49 8.63
CA ASP A 698 19.84 16.49 7.57
C ASP A 698 18.87 17.60 8.00
N ALA A 699 17.68 17.21 8.51
CA ALA A 699 16.64 18.14 8.96
C ALA A 699 17.11 19.02 10.14
N ILE A 700 17.78 18.43 11.13
CA ILE A 700 18.36 19.17 12.27
C ILE A 700 19.47 20.12 11.80
N THR A 701 20.31 19.68 10.87
CA THR A 701 21.39 20.51 10.30
C THR A 701 20.83 21.71 9.53
N TRP A 702 19.76 21.49 8.76
CA TRP A 702 19.07 22.53 8.01
C TRP A 702 18.36 23.54 8.95
N LEU A 703 17.70 23.08 10.01
CA LEU A 703 17.15 23.95 11.06
C LEU A 703 18.25 24.79 11.71
N GLY A 704 19.39 24.18 12.04
CA GLY A 704 20.55 24.87 12.60
C GLY A 704 21.14 25.95 11.68
N SER A 705 21.09 25.76 10.36
CA SER A 705 21.52 26.80 9.40
C SER A 705 20.58 28.02 9.32
N HIS A 706 19.40 27.94 9.93
CA HIS A 706 18.39 29.00 9.99
C HIS A 706 18.16 29.54 11.43
N GLN A 707 19.11 29.28 12.34
CA GLN A 707 19.18 29.94 13.65
C GLN A 707 19.87 31.31 13.52
N SER A 708 19.19 32.36 13.96
CA SER A 708 19.67 33.74 13.97
C SER A 708 20.72 33.97 15.07
N SER A 709 21.50 35.06 14.97
CA SER A 709 22.58 35.37 15.93
C SER A 709 22.11 35.76 17.35
N ASN A 710 20.80 35.95 17.53
CA ASN A 710 20.13 36.09 18.83
C ASN A 710 19.71 34.73 19.44
N GLY A 711 19.96 33.62 18.74
CA GLY A 711 19.57 32.26 19.15
C GLY A 711 18.17 31.82 18.70
N CYS A 712 17.34 32.75 18.21
CA CYS A 712 15.98 32.46 17.75
C CYS A 712 16.00 31.80 16.35
N PHE A 713 14.96 31.03 16.00
CA PHE A 713 14.84 30.39 14.70
C PHE A 713 13.97 31.19 13.72
N ALA A 714 14.46 31.40 12.51
CA ALA A 714 13.71 32.13 11.49
C ALA A 714 12.49 31.35 10.97
N ASN A 715 11.36 32.05 10.78
CA ASN A 715 10.19 31.51 10.10
C ASN A 715 10.42 31.53 8.58
N ILE A 716 10.71 30.36 7.99
CA ILE A 716 11.12 30.20 6.58
C ILE A 716 10.24 29.16 5.90
N GLY A 717 10.05 29.32 4.59
CA GLY A 717 9.09 28.58 3.78
C GLY A 717 7.64 28.98 4.07
N ARG A 718 6.71 28.49 3.25
CA ARG A 718 5.28 28.63 3.52
C ARG A 718 4.77 27.34 4.14
N LEU A 719 4.39 27.40 5.41
CA LEU A 719 3.46 26.42 5.96
C LEU A 719 2.05 26.86 5.54
N PHE A 720 1.27 25.96 4.96
CA PHE A 720 -0.13 26.26 4.65
C PHE A 720 -0.99 26.05 5.89
N HIS A 721 -0.66 25.01 6.66
CA HIS A 721 -1.36 24.60 7.87
C HIS A 721 -1.01 25.48 9.07
N THR A 722 -1.65 26.64 9.20
CA THR A 722 -1.46 27.51 10.39
C THR A 722 -1.95 26.84 11.68
N ALA A 723 -3.03 26.05 11.66
CA ALA A 723 -3.44 25.22 12.82
C ALA A 723 -2.55 23.96 13.07
N MET A 724 -1.53 23.79 12.23
CA MET A 724 -0.24 23.12 12.39
C MET A 724 0.69 23.64 13.47
N LYS A 725 1.17 24.83 13.11
CA LYS A 725 1.88 25.82 13.89
C LYS A 725 1.11 26.12 15.19
N GLY A 726 -0.22 26.03 15.15
CA GLY A 726 -1.07 26.18 16.32
C GLY A 726 -1.24 27.65 16.67
N GLY A 727 -1.12 27.97 17.96
CA GLY A 727 -0.97 29.36 18.42
C GLY A 727 0.45 29.95 18.23
N VAL A 728 1.39 29.23 17.62
CA VAL A 728 2.70 29.80 17.24
C VAL A 728 2.45 30.81 16.11
N ASP A 729 2.60 32.10 16.36
CA ASP A 729 2.57 33.11 15.29
C ASP A 729 3.90 33.84 15.07
N ASP A 730 4.65 34.04 16.14
CA ASP A 730 5.88 34.84 16.23
C ASP A 730 7.19 34.02 16.27
N GLU A 731 8.33 34.71 16.32
CA GLU A 731 9.68 34.12 16.33
C GLU A 731 10.02 33.41 17.66
N ILE A 732 9.45 33.85 18.79
CA ILE A 732 9.69 33.29 20.14
C ILE A 732 8.91 31.99 20.27
N SER A 733 7.62 31.98 19.91
CA SER A 733 6.81 30.76 19.94
C SER A 733 7.28 29.71 18.94
N LEU A 734 7.81 30.10 17.77
CA LEU A 734 8.45 29.17 16.83
C LEU A 734 9.75 28.60 17.40
N THR A 735 10.55 29.44 18.05
CA THR A 735 11.78 28.99 18.75
C THR A 735 11.43 28.00 19.86
N ALA A 736 10.37 28.26 20.65
CA ALA A 736 9.91 27.36 21.70
C ALA A 736 9.48 25.99 21.14
N TYR A 737 8.70 25.98 20.04
CA TYR A 737 8.30 24.76 19.37
C TYR A 737 9.51 23.96 18.84
N ILE A 738 10.47 24.61 18.19
CA ILE A 738 11.66 23.94 17.63
C ILE A 738 12.55 23.39 18.76
N VAL A 739 12.71 24.12 19.86
CA VAL A 739 13.44 23.65 21.06
C VAL A 739 12.77 22.42 21.68
N VAL A 740 11.44 22.43 21.85
CA VAL A 740 10.65 21.26 22.31
C VAL A 740 10.85 20.07 21.36
N ALA A 741 10.72 20.28 20.05
CA ALA A 741 10.90 19.24 19.04
C ALA A 741 12.31 18.63 19.09
N LEU A 742 13.37 19.45 19.20
CA LEU A 742 14.76 18.98 19.30
C LEU A 742 15.00 18.12 20.56
N LEU A 743 14.45 18.51 21.71
CA LEU A 743 14.50 17.72 22.94
C LEU A 743 13.74 16.40 22.79
N GLU A 744 12.56 16.42 22.15
CA GLU A 744 11.75 15.22 21.91
C GLU A 744 12.31 14.25 20.85
N VAL A 745 13.27 14.68 20.01
CA VAL A 745 14.11 13.76 19.20
C VAL A 745 15.16 13.04 20.05
N GLY A 746 15.45 13.55 21.25
CA GLY A 746 16.56 13.06 22.08
C GLY A 746 17.85 13.86 21.92
N SER A 747 17.79 15.12 21.44
CA SER A 747 18.95 16.02 21.51
C SER A 747 19.33 16.26 22.97
N LEU A 748 20.62 16.14 23.30
CA LEU A 748 21.12 16.49 24.63
C LEU A 748 20.84 17.98 24.93
N PRO A 749 20.46 18.35 26.18
CA PRO A 749 20.29 19.74 26.58
C PRO A 749 21.50 20.63 26.30
N ASP A 750 22.72 20.07 26.43
CA ASP A 750 24.00 20.74 26.16
C ASP A 750 24.27 21.01 24.66
N ASN A 751 23.38 20.60 23.74
CA ASN A 751 23.53 20.87 22.32
C ASN A 751 23.46 22.38 22.05
N SER A 752 24.46 22.92 21.35
CA SER A 752 24.54 24.36 21.05
C SER A 752 23.28 24.94 20.38
N LEU A 753 22.56 24.16 19.56
CA LEU A 753 21.30 24.61 18.97
C LEU A 753 20.20 24.83 20.03
N VAL A 754 20.13 23.93 21.01
CA VAL A 754 19.17 23.97 22.13
C VAL A 754 19.55 25.08 23.11
N VAL A 755 20.83 25.18 23.50
CA VAL A 755 21.32 26.24 24.40
C VAL A 755 21.11 27.63 23.80
N ASN A 756 21.44 27.83 22.52
CA ASN A 756 21.17 29.10 21.82
C ASN A 756 19.66 29.39 21.74
N GLY A 757 18.85 28.36 21.49
CA GLY A 757 17.39 28.48 21.47
C GLY A 757 16.83 28.94 22.82
N PHE A 758 17.25 28.31 23.92
CA PHE A 758 16.87 28.74 25.27
C PHE A 758 17.35 30.15 25.61
N ALA A 759 18.55 30.57 25.17
CA ALA A 759 19.01 31.94 25.38
C ALA A 759 18.08 32.99 24.72
N CYS A 760 17.48 32.67 23.57
CA CYS A 760 16.42 33.49 22.97
C CYS A 760 15.13 33.50 23.83
N LEU A 761 14.71 32.33 24.34
CA LEU A 761 13.49 32.20 25.15
C LEU A 761 13.60 32.86 26.53
N GLU A 762 14.76 32.75 27.19
CA GLU A 762 15.04 33.44 28.45
C GLU A 762 15.10 34.96 28.27
N ALA A 763 15.76 35.44 27.20
CA ALA A 763 15.80 36.87 26.87
C ALA A 763 14.42 37.44 26.48
N ALA A 764 13.50 36.60 26.01
CA ALA A 764 12.13 36.97 25.70
C ALA A 764 11.18 36.90 26.92
N GLY A 765 11.52 36.17 27.99
CA GLY A 765 10.60 35.71 29.03
C GLY A 765 9.67 36.79 29.61
N ASP A 766 10.23 37.92 30.06
CA ASP A 766 9.48 39.03 30.65
C ASP A 766 8.56 39.78 29.67
N THR A 767 8.61 39.47 28.37
CA THR A 767 7.84 40.15 27.30
C THR A 767 6.70 39.30 26.72
N VAL A 768 6.57 38.04 27.13
CA VAL A 768 5.59 37.10 26.55
C VAL A 768 4.19 37.29 27.17
N THR A 769 3.31 37.97 26.43
CA THR A 769 1.90 38.18 26.80
C THR A 769 0.93 37.12 26.27
N SER A 770 1.38 36.21 25.38
CA SER A 770 0.54 35.16 24.81
C SER A 770 0.47 33.93 25.72
N ILE A 771 -0.74 33.58 26.17
CA ILE A 771 -1.03 32.40 27.00
C ILE A 771 -0.56 31.10 26.33
N TYR A 772 -0.70 31.02 25.00
CA TYR A 772 -0.20 29.88 24.22
C TYR A 772 1.33 29.76 24.27
N THR A 773 2.04 30.87 24.11
CA THR A 773 3.50 30.89 24.20
C THR A 773 3.97 30.59 25.64
N GLN A 774 3.23 31.03 26.66
CA GLN A 774 3.47 30.65 28.06
C GLN A 774 3.32 29.13 28.28
N ALA A 775 2.30 28.47 27.71
CA ALA A 775 2.15 27.02 27.82
C ALA A 775 3.26 26.23 27.10
N LEU A 776 3.69 26.68 25.90
CA LEU A 776 4.87 26.12 25.23
C LEU A 776 6.15 26.30 26.06
N LEU A 777 6.36 27.47 26.66
CA LEU A 777 7.50 27.74 27.54
C LEU A 777 7.47 26.87 28.79
N ALA A 778 6.32 26.69 29.44
CA ALA A 778 6.16 25.78 30.56
C ALA A 778 6.58 24.35 30.19
N TYR A 779 6.16 23.86 29.01
CA TYR A 779 6.56 22.54 28.53
C TYR A 779 8.05 22.45 28.17
N ALA A 780 8.62 23.48 27.53
CA ALA A 780 10.06 23.56 27.24
C ALA A 780 10.91 23.53 28.53
N TYR A 781 10.55 24.33 29.55
CA TYR A 781 11.21 24.34 30.85
C TYR A 781 11.04 23.02 31.61
N THR A 782 9.91 22.31 31.45
CA THR A 782 9.75 20.93 31.94
C THR A 782 10.76 19.97 31.30
N LEU A 783 10.93 20.01 29.97
CA LEU A 783 11.80 19.07 29.25
C LEU A 783 13.29 19.27 29.53
N ILE A 784 13.76 20.52 29.71
CA ILE A 784 15.16 20.79 30.11
C ILE A 784 15.41 20.61 31.62
N GLY A 785 14.36 20.54 32.45
CA GLY A 785 14.47 20.38 33.90
C GLY A 785 14.70 21.68 34.69
N ASN A 786 14.27 22.83 34.16
CA ASN A 786 14.30 24.09 34.91
C ASN A 786 13.03 24.25 35.75
N ASP A 787 13.02 23.61 36.93
CA ASP A 787 11.87 23.61 37.86
C ASP A 787 11.40 25.02 38.27
N VAL A 788 12.34 25.96 38.42
CA VAL A 788 12.05 27.34 38.90
C VAL A 788 11.35 28.16 37.82
N ALA A 789 11.84 28.10 36.58
CA ALA A 789 11.17 28.75 35.46
C ALA A 789 9.81 28.08 35.16
N ARG A 790 9.73 26.75 35.20
CA ARG A 790 8.46 26.02 35.03
C ARG A 790 7.42 26.46 36.06
N ALA A 791 7.75 26.46 37.35
CA ALA A 791 6.83 26.86 38.42
C ALA A 791 6.32 28.29 38.20
N THR A 792 7.23 29.23 37.91
CA THR A 792 6.88 30.64 37.67
C THR A 792 5.88 30.84 36.52
N ILE A 793 6.03 30.10 35.42
CA ILE A 793 5.11 30.18 34.28
C ILE A 793 3.79 29.44 34.54
N LEU A 794 3.82 28.32 35.28
CA LEU A 794 2.60 27.64 35.71
C LEU A 794 1.76 28.53 36.65
N ASP A 795 2.37 29.21 37.62
CA ASP A 795 1.67 30.15 38.50
C ASP A 795 1.01 31.32 37.72
N GLN A 796 1.54 31.70 36.55
CA GLN A 796 0.95 32.70 35.65
C GLN A 796 -0.21 32.13 34.82
N LEU A 797 -0.09 30.90 34.35
CA LEU A 797 -1.17 30.18 33.64
C LEU A 797 -2.33 29.87 34.58
N ASP A 798 -2.07 29.56 35.84
CA ASP A 798 -3.05 29.27 36.88
C ASP A 798 -3.99 30.44 37.15
N GLN A 799 -3.45 31.67 37.18
CA GLN A 799 -4.22 32.91 37.31
C GLN A 799 -5.17 33.18 36.12
N GLN A 800 -5.00 32.44 35.03
CA GLN A 800 -5.76 32.57 33.76
C GLN A 800 -6.56 31.31 33.44
N ALA A 801 -6.60 30.32 34.35
CA ALA A 801 -7.32 29.08 34.15
C ALA A 801 -8.84 29.24 34.34
N ILE A 802 -9.62 28.54 33.53
CA ILE A 802 -11.09 28.53 33.57
C ILE A 802 -11.55 27.21 34.19
N GLU A 803 -12.01 27.28 35.44
CA GLU A 803 -12.60 26.15 36.17
C GLU A 803 -14.13 26.19 36.11
N SER A 804 -14.75 25.09 35.67
CA SER A 804 -16.21 24.97 35.53
C SER A 804 -16.64 23.50 35.59
N ASP A 805 -17.68 23.16 36.35
CA ASP A 805 -18.25 21.80 36.47
C ASP A 805 -17.24 20.66 36.74
N GLY A 806 -16.15 20.95 37.48
CA GLY A 806 -15.08 19.98 37.73
C GLY A 806 -14.23 19.65 36.49
N MET A 807 -14.08 20.64 35.61
CA MET A 807 -13.19 20.67 34.46
C MET A 807 -12.27 21.90 34.54
N LEU A 808 -11.05 21.79 34.02
CA LEU A 808 -10.06 22.88 33.99
C LEU A 808 -9.53 23.06 32.57
N HIS A 809 -9.57 24.30 32.04
CA HIS A 809 -9.09 24.60 30.69
C HIS A 809 -8.62 26.05 30.54
N TRP A 810 -8.00 26.36 29.41
CA TRP A 810 -7.54 27.71 29.06
C TRP A 810 -8.09 28.13 27.69
N ARG A 811 -8.12 29.43 27.40
CA ARG A 811 -8.66 29.99 26.16
C ARG A 811 -7.73 31.04 25.57
N TYR A 812 -7.56 31.04 24.24
CA TYR A 812 -6.66 31.94 23.54
C TYR A 812 -7.19 33.39 23.37
N SER A 813 -8.51 33.59 23.38
CA SER A 813 -9.13 34.92 23.19
C SER A 813 -10.35 35.14 24.10
N THR A 814 -10.54 36.37 24.56
CA THR A 814 -11.67 36.78 25.41
C THR A 814 -12.96 37.09 24.63
N HIS A 815 -12.91 37.12 23.29
CA HIS A 815 -14.11 37.34 22.48
C HIS A 815 -15.05 36.13 22.51
N VAL A 816 -16.19 36.28 23.17
CA VAL A 816 -17.34 35.40 23.00
C VAL A 816 -17.88 35.58 21.58
N ALA A 817 -18.02 34.49 20.83
CA ALA A 817 -18.68 34.48 19.53
C ALA A 817 -20.21 34.53 19.74
N GLU A 818 -20.76 35.74 19.88
CA GLU A 818 -22.21 35.92 20.06
C GLU A 818 -23.01 35.29 18.90
N ASN A 819 -23.85 34.30 19.24
CA ASN A 819 -24.84 33.66 18.36
C ASN A 819 -24.29 32.75 17.24
N GLY A 820 -23.21 32.01 17.50
CA GLY A 820 -22.92 30.78 16.75
C GLY A 820 -23.84 29.63 17.22
N PHE A 821 -24.50 28.92 16.30
CA PHE A 821 -25.31 27.73 16.62
C PHE A 821 -24.50 26.49 17.05
N TRP A 822 -23.16 26.63 17.12
CA TRP A 822 -22.20 25.57 17.36
C TRP A 822 -21.15 26.04 18.38
N GLU A 823 -21.43 25.85 19.67
CA GLU A 823 -20.44 26.07 20.74
C GLU A 823 -19.42 24.93 20.78
N GLN A 824 -18.46 24.96 19.84
CA GLN A 824 -17.19 24.24 19.97
C GLN A 824 -16.10 25.26 20.38
N PRO A 825 -15.17 24.90 21.28
CA PRO A 825 -14.02 25.75 21.59
C PRO A 825 -13.10 25.85 20.36
N LEU A 826 -12.26 26.88 20.34
CA LEU A 826 -11.28 27.04 19.26
C LEU A 826 -10.26 25.89 19.33
N SER A 827 -9.81 25.37 18.19
CA SER A 827 -8.82 24.28 18.16
C SER A 827 -7.52 24.64 18.90
N VAL A 828 -7.16 25.94 18.94
CA VAL A 828 -6.03 26.46 19.74
C VAL A 828 -6.25 26.29 21.25
N ASP A 829 -7.49 26.36 21.75
CA ASP A 829 -7.81 26.14 23.17
C ASP A 829 -7.54 24.68 23.58
N ASN A 830 -7.83 23.74 22.68
CA ASN A 830 -7.53 22.31 22.85
C ASN A 830 -6.02 22.06 22.95
N GLU A 831 -5.24 22.63 22.02
CA GLU A 831 -3.79 22.48 21.95
C GLU A 831 -3.09 23.14 23.15
N LEU A 832 -3.46 24.39 23.48
CA LEU A 832 -3.03 25.14 24.66
C LEU A 832 -3.22 24.31 25.94
N THR A 833 -4.43 23.81 26.15
CA THR A 833 -4.79 23.02 27.32
C THR A 833 -4.02 21.68 27.36
N ALA A 834 -3.72 21.08 26.20
CA ALA A 834 -2.92 19.88 26.10
C ALA A 834 -1.42 20.10 26.39
N TYR A 835 -0.82 21.25 26.03
CA TYR A 835 0.56 21.56 26.46
C TYR A 835 0.66 21.78 27.97
N VAL A 836 -0.31 22.43 28.60
CA VAL A 836 -0.33 22.55 30.06
C VAL A 836 -0.36 21.16 30.70
N LEU A 837 -1.24 20.27 30.22
CA LEU A 837 -1.27 18.87 30.66
C LEU A 837 0.07 18.13 30.42
N LEU A 838 0.72 18.32 29.27
CA LEU A 838 2.06 17.77 29.00
C LEU A 838 3.12 18.31 29.96
N SER A 839 3.07 19.60 30.32
CA SER A 839 4.03 20.21 31.25
C SER A 839 3.90 19.66 32.68
N LEU A 840 2.67 19.31 33.12
CA LEU A 840 2.39 18.65 34.41
C LEU A 840 2.80 17.16 34.41
N LEU A 841 2.64 16.46 33.29
CA LEU A 841 2.90 15.01 33.16
C LEU A 841 4.31 14.64 32.66
N SER A 842 5.20 15.61 32.43
CA SER A 842 6.56 15.35 31.89
C SER A 842 7.69 15.66 32.88
N VAL A 843 7.37 15.87 34.16
CA VAL A 843 8.34 16.11 35.23
C VAL A 843 9.20 14.86 35.48
N GLN A 844 10.48 15.05 35.84
CA GLN A 844 11.42 13.94 36.08
C GLN A 844 11.11 13.16 37.37
N ASP A 845 10.68 13.84 38.44
CA ASP A 845 10.12 13.20 39.63
C ASP A 845 8.63 12.90 39.41
N THR A 846 8.32 11.64 39.14
CA THR A 846 6.93 11.18 39.00
C THR A 846 6.14 11.21 40.32
N GLY A 847 6.81 11.35 41.46
CA GLY A 847 6.18 11.48 42.78
C GLY A 847 5.56 12.85 43.03
N SER A 848 5.94 13.89 42.27
CA SER A 848 5.43 15.26 42.43
C SER A 848 4.23 15.60 41.53
N ILE A 849 3.65 14.62 40.82
CA ILE A 849 2.59 14.85 39.82
C ILE A 849 1.22 14.91 40.51
N ASP A 850 0.52 16.05 40.39
CA ASP A 850 -0.88 16.18 40.80
C ASP A 850 -1.82 15.52 39.77
N ILE A 851 -2.04 14.22 39.95
CA ILE A 851 -2.98 13.42 39.14
C ILE A 851 -4.43 13.92 39.31
N GLY A 852 -4.78 14.46 40.48
CA GLY A 852 -6.10 15.02 40.75
C GLY A 852 -6.39 16.21 39.84
N ARG A 853 -5.48 17.18 39.81
CA ARG A 853 -5.55 18.32 38.90
C ARG A 853 -5.46 17.93 37.42
N ALA A 854 -4.56 17.00 37.07
CA ALA A 854 -4.47 16.49 35.70
C ALA A 854 -5.80 15.87 35.23
N SER A 855 -6.56 15.22 36.12
CA SER A 855 -7.87 14.65 35.79
C SER A 855 -8.91 15.70 35.38
N LEU A 856 -8.88 16.91 35.97
CA LEU A 856 -9.81 18.01 35.62
C LEU A 856 -9.59 18.49 34.17
N ILE A 857 -8.32 18.51 33.74
CA ILE A 857 -7.92 18.88 32.37
C ILE A 857 -8.31 17.76 31.39
N VAL A 858 -8.06 16.51 31.77
CA VAL A 858 -8.41 15.33 30.95
C VAL A 858 -9.91 15.19 30.75
N ARG A 859 -10.73 15.47 31.78
CA ARG A 859 -12.20 15.48 31.64
C ARG A 859 -12.66 16.52 30.62
N TRP A 860 -12.06 17.72 30.62
CA TRP A 860 -12.34 18.72 29.59
C TRP A 860 -11.93 18.25 28.19
N LEU A 861 -10.69 17.78 28.00
CA LEU A 861 -10.19 17.29 26.71
C LEU A 861 -11.02 16.11 26.18
N SER A 862 -11.43 15.19 27.04
CA SER A 862 -12.29 14.05 26.66
C SER A 862 -13.65 14.51 26.09
N ARG A 863 -14.19 15.63 26.56
CA ARG A 863 -15.43 16.26 26.08
C ARG A 863 -15.29 16.97 24.72
N GLN A 864 -14.06 17.20 24.23
CA GLN A 864 -13.79 17.77 22.91
C GLN A 864 -13.43 16.73 21.83
N GLN A 865 -13.40 15.44 22.18
CA GLN A 865 -13.13 14.36 21.22
C GLN A 865 -14.30 14.18 20.24
N ASN A 866 -13.97 14.05 18.96
CA ASN A 866 -14.91 13.66 17.90
C ASN A 866 -15.25 12.15 18.00
N ALA A 867 -16.27 11.71 17.25
CA ALA A 867 -16.76 10.32 17.26
C ALA A 867 -15.73 9.24 16.87
N TYR A 868 -14.55 9.63 16.39
CA TYR A 868 -13.45 8.78 15.93
C TYR A 868 -12.23 8.87 16.88
N GLY A 869 -12.31 9.66 17.95
CA GLY A 869 -11.25 9.84 18.95
C GLY A 869 -10.19 10.91 18.61
N GLY A 870 -10.31 11.60 17.48
CA GLY A 870 -9.55 12.83 17.19
C GLY A 870 -10.22 14.08 17.73
N PHE A 871 -9.71 15.26 17.37
CA PHE A 871 -10.20 16.57 17.78
C PHE A 871 -10.65 17.39 16.55
N ALA A 872 -10.58 18.73 16.61
CA ALA A 872 -11.11 19.62 15.56
C ALA A 872 -10.11 19.86 14.42
N SER A 873 -8.81 19.90 14.71
CA SER A 873 -7.75 20.06 13.72
C SER A 873 -6.68 18.98 13.87
N THR A 874 -5.47 19.24 13.36
CA THR A 874 -4.35 18.31 13.38
C THR A 874 -3.52 18.44 14.64
N GLN A 875 -3.09 19.65 15.00
CA GLN A 875 -2.15 19.83 16.09
C GLN A 875 -2.82 19.61 17.45
N ASP A 876 -4.08 20.00 17.61
CA ASP A 876 -4.84 19.61 18.80
C ASP A 876 -5.01 18.09 18.90
N THR A 877 -5.35 17.40 17.80
CA THR A 877 -5.40 15.93 17.77
C THR A 877 -4.05 15.30 18.14
N VAL A 878 -2.94 15.78 17.60
CA VAL A 878 -1.60 15.25 17.85
C VAL A 878 -1.14 15.49 19.28
N VAL A 879 -1.27 16.73 19.79
CA VAL A 879 -0.80 17.11 21.13
C VAL A 879 -1.74 16.59 22.22
N ALA A 880 -3.06 16.62 22.02
CA ALA A 880 -4.01 16.05 22.97
C ALA A 880 -3.89 14.53 23.02
N LEU A 881 -3.74 13.80 21.89
CA LEU A 881 -3.48 12.36 21.96
C LEU A 881 -2.12 12.05 22.60
N GLN A 882 -1.10 12.90 22.44
CA GLN A 882 0.17 12.76 23.18
C GLN A 882 -0.04 12.93 24.70
N ALA A 883 -0.82 13.93 25.12
CA ALA A 883 -1.11 14.22 26.52
C ALA A 883 -1.99 13.13 27.17
N LEU A 884 -3.05 12.71 26.49
CA LEU A 884 -3.96 11.65 26.90
C LEU A 884 -3.26 10.29 26.94
N ALA A 885 -2.34 10.00 26.01
CA ALA A 885 -1.51 8.80 26.05
C ALA A 885 -0.60 8.77 27.29
N LYS A 886 0.05 9.90 27.65
CA LYS A 886 0.84 10.00 28.88
C LYS A 886 -0.03 9.82 30.13
N TYR A 887 -1.15 10.53 30.22
CA TYR A 887 -2.06 10.43 31.37
C TYR A 887 -2.61 9.01 31.54
N SER A 888 -3.09 8.40 30.46
CA SER A 888 -3.67 7.06 30.47
C SER A 888 -2.61 6.01 30.83
N ALA A 889 -1.35 6.17 30.41
CA ALA A 889 -0.26 5.29 30.82
C ALA A 889 0.11 5.40 32.31
N MET A 890 -0.09 6.57 32.93
CA MET A 890 0.12 6.79 34.37
C MET A 890 -1.07 6.36 35.25
N THR A 891 -2.28 6.42 34.72
CA THR A 891 -3.54 6.12 35.44
C THR A 891 -4.13 4.75 35.11
N PHE A 892 -3.45 3.96 34.27
CA PHE A 892 -3.88 2.62 33.91
C PHE A 892 -3.97 1.69 35.12
N ARG A 893 -5.09 0.97 35.21
CA ARG A 893 -5.33 -0.10 36.18
C ARG A 893 -5.77 -1.34 35.42
N GLU A 894 -5.04 -2.44 35.62
CA GLU A 894 -5.17 -3.68 34.86
C GLU A 894 -6.45 -4.47 35.24
N ASP A 895 -6.84 -4.40 36.52
CA ASP A 895 -8.05 -5.02 37.05
C ASP A 895 -9.18 -4.00 37.16
N GLY A 896 -10.37 -4.40 36.71
CA GLY A 896 -11.60 -3.63 36.73
C GLY A 896 -12.70 -4.34 35.95
N GLU A 897 -13.90 -4.39 36.52
CA GLU A 897 -15.12 -4.80 35.85
C GLU A 897 -16.17 -3.72 36.10
N LEU A 898 -16.81 -3.27 35.02
CA LEU A 898 -17.66 -2.09 34.97
C LEU A 898 -18.94 -2.42 34.18
N THR A 899 -20.09 -2.19 34.81
CA THR A 899 -21.40 -2.26 34.16
C THR A 899 -21.89 -0.85 33.91
N VAL A 900 -22.24 -0.57 32.66
CA VAL A 900 -22.66 0.74 32.16
C VAL A 900 -24.11 0.61 31.71
N ASP A 901 -25.02 1.21 32.48
CA ASP A 901 -26.44 1.24 32.19
C ASP A 901 -26.82 2.61 31.62
N VAL A 902 -27.23 2.64 30.35
CA VAL A 902 -27.75 3.85 29.71
C VAL A 902 -29.26 3.73 29.58
N THR A 903 -29.99 4.57 30.33
CA THR A 903 -31.44 4.64 30.33
C THR A 903 -31.94 5.82 29.50
N VAL A 904 -32.84 5.50 28.56
CA VAL A 904 -33.62 6.45 27.76
C VAL A 904 -35.10 6.20 28.07
N ASP A 905 -35.65 5.16 27.45
CA ASP A 905 -36.98 4.57 27.71
C ASP A 905 -36.82 3.05 27.91
N LEU A 906 -35.90 2.46 27.13
CA LEU A 906 -35.29 1.16 27.38
C LEU A 906 -33.93 1.36 28.08
N GLN A 907 -33.52 0.34 28.85
CA GLN A 907 -32.21 0.25 29.50
C GLN A 907 -31.25 -0.54 28.61
N TYR A 908 -30.14 0.08 28.21
CA TYR A 908 -29.05 -0.57 27.49
C TYR A 908 -27.88 -0.83 28.44
N MET A 909 -27.63 -2.09 28.75
CA MET A 909 -26.57 -2.53 29.65
C MET A 909 -25.34 -3.00 28.86
N PHE A 910 -24.20 -2.33 29.05
CA PHE A 910 -22.91 -2.73 28.50
C PHE A 910 -22.01 -3.25 29.64
N THR A 911 -21.17 -4.24 29.34
CA THR A 911 -20.19 -4.78 30.30
C THR A 911 -18.79 -4.53 29.77
N VAL A 912 -17.92 -3.99 30.63
CA VAL A 912 -16.56 -3.59 30.30
C VAL A 912 -15.60 -4.26 31.29
N ASN A 913 -14.67 -5.05 30.76
CA ASN A 913 -13.69 -5.82 31.49
C ASN A 913 -12.35 -5.86 30.73
N LYS A 914 -11.35 -6.49 31.34
CA LYS A 914 -9.98 -6.62 30.79
C LYS A 914 -9.89 -7.13 29.34
N ILE A 915 -10.82 -7.96 28.88
CA ILE A 915 -10.79 -8.56 27.53
C ILE A 915 -11.40 -7.62 26.48
N ASN A 916 -12.50 -6.93 26.82
CA ASN A 916 -13.22 -6.05 25.88
C ASN A 916 -12.95 -4.55 26.12
N ARG A 917 -12.01 -4.17 26.98
CA ARG A 917 -11.62 -2.79 27.30
C ARG A 917 -11.39 -1.91 26.06
N LEU A 918 -10.67 -2.45 25.07
CA LEU A 918 -10.32 -1.78 23.81
C LEU A 918 -11.35 -1.99 22.68
N LEU A 919 -12.44 -2.73 22.94
CA LEU A 919 -13.51 -2.98 21.97
C LEU A 919 -14.53 -1.84 22.03
N LEU A 920 -14.70 -1.14 20.91
CA LEU A 920 -15.74 -0.12 20.73
C LEU A 920 -17.12 -0.79 20.67
N GLN A 921 -17.84 -0.80 21.78
CA GLN A 921 -19.20 -1.33 21.84
C GLN A 921 -20.17 -0.24 21.37
N GLN A 922 -20.93 -0.48 20.30
CA GLN A 922 -21.86 0.51 19.74
C GLN A 922 -23.29 0.00 19.71
N GLN A 923 -24.24 0.88 20.00
CA GLN A 923 -25.68 0.64 19.87
C GLN A 923 -26.34 1.80 19.12
N SER A 924 -27.05 1.49 18.03
CA SER A 924 -27.89 2.45 17.33
C SER A 924 -29.22 2.64 18.07
N LEU A 925 -29.73 3.87 18.08
CA LEU A 925 -30.95 4.24 18.79
C LEU A 925 -32.13 4.42 17.82
N SER A 926 -33.28 3.81 18.17
CA SER A 926 -34.53 3.89 17.40
C SER A 926 -35.26 5.24 17.52
N TYR A 927 -34.91 6.03 18.53
CA TYR A 927 -35.43 7.38 18.77
C TYR A 927 -34.36 8.22 19.47
N ILE A 928 -34.40 9.54 19.28
CA ILE A 928 -33.43 10.48 19.83
C ILE A 928 -34.11 11.34 20.91
N PRO A 929 -34.01 10.99 22.20
CA PRO A 929 -34.38 11.91 23.28
C PRO A 929 -33.41 13.10 23.31
N ARG A 930 -33.83 14.19 23.96
CA ARG A 930 -32.95 15.36 24.21
C ARG A 930 -32.03 15.17 25.42
N GLN A 931 -32.32 14.20 26.29
CA GLN A 931 -31.55 13.83 27.47
C GLN A 931 -31.36 12.30 27.52
N TYR A 932 -30.19 11.88 27.99
CA TYR A 932 -29.79 10.49 28.21
C TYR A 932 -29.28 10.38 29.64
N SER A 933 -29.73 9.37 30.38
CA SER A 933 -29.18 9.08 31.71
C SER A 933 -28.15 7.96 31.62
N VAL A 934 -26.92 8.24 32.01
CA VAL A 934 -25.83 7.25 32.03
C VAL A 934 -25.48 6.97 33.48
N SER A 935 -25.50 5.69 33.87
CA SER A 935 -24.99 5.25 35.17
C SER A 935 -23.92 4.18 35.02
N VAL A 936 -22.89 4.25 35.85
CA VAL A 936 -21.73 3.35 35.82
C VAL A 936 -21.50 2.77 37.21
N THR A 937 -21.33 1.46 37.28
CA THR A 937 -21.06 0.70 38.51
C THR A 937 -19.84 -0.20 38.33
N GLY A 938 -19.04 -0.39 39.37
CA GLY A 938 -17.80 -1.18 39.32
C GLY A 938 -16.58 -0.41 39.83
N ASP A 939 -15.39 -0.75 39.34
CA ASP A 939 -14.14 -0.06 39.62
C ASP A 939 -13.32 0.13 38.33
N GLY A 940 -12.82 1.35 38.09
CA GLY A 940 -12.16 1.77 36.86
C GLY A 940 -12.85 2.95 36.15
N CYS A 941 -12.55 3.15 34.87
CA CYS A 941 -13.08 4.25 34.07
C CYS A 941 -13.70 3.78 32.75
N VAL A 942 -14.73 4.49 32.29
CA VAL A 942 -15.42 4.29 31.01
C VAL A 942 -15.51 5.62 30.26
N LEU A 943 -15.24 5.60 28.97
CA LEU A 943 -15.59 6.68 28.04
C LEU A 943 -16.89 6.31 27.33
N VAL A 944 -17.92 7.13 27.49
CA VAL A 944 -19.22 6.99 26.81
C VAL A 944 -19.37 8.15 25.83
N LEU A 945 -19.69 7.86 24.56
CA LEU A 945 -19.92 8.86 23.51
C LEU A 945 -21.31 8.71 22.93
N VAL A 946 -22.09 9.79 22.93
CA VAL A 946 -23.38 9.90 22.24
C VAL A 946 -23.18 10.74 20.99
N THR A 947 -23.25 10.11 19.82
CA THR A 947 -23.08 10.76 18.51
C THR A 947 -24.41 10.86 17.78
N GLY A 948 -24.87 12.08 17.56
CA GLY A 948 -26.00 12.40 16.67
C GLY A 948 -25.52 12.78 15.29
N ARG A 949 -26.18 12.25 14.26
CA ARG A 949 -26.02 12.65 12.85
C ARG A 949 -27.38 13.02 12.28
N TYR A 950 -27.42 14.05 11.44
CA TYR A 950 -28.63 14.57 10.82
C TYR A 950 -28.26 15.36 9.56
N ASN A 951 -29.24 15.74 8.75
CA ASN A 951 -29.05 16.73 7.69
C ASN A 951 -29.83 18.02 8.00
N THR A 952 -29.29 19.18 7.63
CA THR A 952 -29.98 20.48 7.67
C THR A 952 -30.04 21.14 6.27
N PRO A 953 -30.96 22.08 6.04
CA PRO A 953 -30.90 23.01 4.92
C PRO A 953 -29.59 23.81 4.86
N PRO A 954 -29.20 24.34 3.69
CA PRO A 954 -27.98 25.13 3.52
C PRO A 954 -28.08 26.50 4.23
N HIS A 955 -27.55 26.57 5.45
CA HIS A 955 -27.48 27.79 6.26
C HIS A 955 -26.04 28.04 6.75
N THR A 956 -25.36 29.02 6.15
CA THR A 956 -23.99 29.42 6.50
C THR A 956 -23.84 30.95 6.48
N ILE A 957 -23.23 31.53 7.52
CA ILE A 957 -22.75 32.92 7.49
C ILE A 957 -21.42 32.92 6.71
N PRO A 958 -21.29 33.63 5.57
CA PRO A 958 -20.23 33.37 4.60
C PRO A 958 -18.88 34.05 4.92
N SER A 959 -17.94 33.32 5.52
CA SER A 959 -16.51 33.72 5.60
C SER A 959 -15.80 33.66 4.24
N PHE A 960 -16.40 32.98 3.26
CA PHE A 960 -16.00 32.97 1.85
C PHE A 960 -17.19 33.41 0.99
N ALA A 961 -16.95 34.06 -0.16
CA ALA A 961 -18.02 34.23 -1.15
C ALA A 961 -17.85 33.21 -2.27
N LEU A 962 -18.82 32.30 -2.38
CA LEU A 962 -18.86 31.19 -3.33
C LEU A 962 -20.08 31.31 -4.23
N GLY A 963 -19.90 31.09 -5.53
CA GLY A 963 -20.98 30.96 -6.51
C GLY A 963 -20.62 29.93 -7.58
N VAL A 964 -21.63 29.23 -8.09
CA VAL A 964 -21.47 28.23 -9.14
C VAL A 964 -22.39 28.57 -10.31
N VAL A 965 -21.85 28.50 -11.52
CA VAL A 965 -22.57 28.65 -12.78
C VAL A 965 -22.42 27.35 -13.57
N THR A 966 -23.46 26.97 -14.32
CA THR A 966 -23.50 25.75 -15.13
C THR A 966 -23.75 26.08 -16.59
N GLU A 967 -22.96 25.48 -17.48
CA GLU A 967 -23.14 25.57 -18.93
C GLU A 967 -23.45 24.18 -19.52
N PRO A 968 -24.47 24.05 -20.40
CA PRO A 968 -25.37 25.10 -20.90
C PRO A 968 -26.37 25.58 -19.84
N HIS A 969 -26.80 26.85 -19.94
CA HIS A 969 -27.76 27.48 -19.03
C HIS A 969 -29.22 27.05 -19.28
N ALA A 970 -29.49 26.23 -20.31
CA ALA A 970 -30.84 25.80 -20.69
C ALA A 970 -30.80 24.43 -21.40
N CYS A 971 -31.90 23.69 -21.35
CA CYS A 971 -32.02 22.34 -21.93
C CYS A 971 -31.85 22.23 -23.46
N PRO A 972 -32.27 23.21 -24.30
CA PRO A 972 -32.08 23.12 -25.74
C PRO A 972 -30.59 23.11 -26.12
N GLY A 973 -30.06 21.93 -26.44
CA GLY A 973 -28.63 21.71 -26.72
C GLY A 973 -27.87 20.93 -25.64
N TYR A 974 -28.53 20.49 -24.56
CA TYR A 974 -27.88 19.71 -23.51
C TYR A 974 -27.55 18.27 -23.95
N ALA A 975 -26.27 18.03 -24.25
CA ALA A 975 -25.76 16.76 -24.78
C ALA A 975 -25.35 15.72 -23.70
N GLY A 976 -25.80 15.87 -22.45
CA GLY A 976 -25.37 15.01 -21.33
C GLY A 976 -23.97 15.34 -20.79
N THR A 977 -23.47 16.56 -21.02
CA THR A 977 -22.23 17.08 -20.44
C THR A 977 -22.49 18.48 -19.87
N LEU A 978 -22.14 18.67 -18.60
CA LEU A 978 -22.36 19.87 -17.81
C LEU A 978 -21.01 20.50 -17.46
N LEU A 979 -20.73 21.68 -17.97
CA LEU A 979 -19.51 22.44 -17.63
C LEU A 979 -19.76 23.24 -16.36
N LEU A 980 -18.95 22.97 -15.33
CA LEU A 980 -19.04 23.63 -14.03
C LEU A 980 -18.10 24.83 -13.97
N HIS A 981 -18.62 25.95 -13.47
CA HIS A 981 -17.90 27.20 -13.30
C HIS A 981 -17.98 27.66 -11.85
N ILE A 982 -16.94 27.36 -11.07
CA ILE A 982 -16.90 27.64 -9.64
C ILE A 982 -16.13 28.93 -9.40
N HIS A 983 -16.77 29.91 -8.76
CA HIS A 983 -16.24 31.21 -8.45
C HIS A 983 -16.10 31.38 -6.93
N ALA A 984 -14.87 31.48 -6.42
CA ALA A 984 -14.59 31.58 -4.99
C ALA A 984 -13.68 32.76 -4.64
N ARG A 985 -13.90 33.40 -3.48
CA ARG A 985 -12.98 34.35 -2.83
C ARG A 985 -13.10 34.25 -1.31
N TYR A 986 -12.09 34.72 -0.60
CA TYR A 986 -12.14 34.88 0.86
C TYR A 986 -12.80 36.21 1.27
N ASN A 987 -13.61 36.19 2.32
CA ASN A 987 -14.43 37.31 2.79
C ASN A 987 -14.36 37.50 4.32
N GLY A 988 -13.48 36.75 5.01
CA GLY A 988 -13.20 36.91 6.44
C GLY A 988 -12.27 38.08 6.75
N SER A 989 -11.80 38.15 7.99
CA SER A 989 -11.01 39.28 8.53
C SER A 989 -9.54 39.30 8.09
N ARG A 990 -9.00 38.15 7.66
CA ARG A 990 -7.61 37.99 7.21
C ARG A 990 -7.44 38.47 5.77
N SER A 991 -6.23 38.84 5.37
CA SER A 991 -5.92 39.31 4.01
C SER A 991 -6.00 38.19 2.95
N THR A 992 -5.70 36.97 3.38
CA THR A 992 -5.92 35.71 2.68
C THR A 992 -6.47 34.68 3.67
N SER A 993 -7.16 33.65 3.17
CA SER A 993 -7.32 32.39 3.90
C SER A 993 -5.99 31.62 3.92
N ASN A 994 -5.96 30.53 4.68
CA ASN A 994 -4.95 29.48 4.50
C ASN A 994 -5.27 28.64 3.25
N MET A 995 -4.77 27.40 3.18
CA MET A 995 -5.21 26.43 2.17
C MET A 995 -6.72 26.22 2.26
N ALA A 996 -7.41 26.54 1.16
CA ALA A 996 -8.84 26.33 1.02
C ALA A 996 -9.11 25.04 0.26
N ILE A 997 -10.07 24.24 0.72
CA ILE A 997 -10.64 23.16 -0.10
C ILE A 997 -11.95 23.64 -0.71
N ILE A 998 -12.09 23.42 -2.02
CA ILE A 998 -13.39 23.39 -2.69
C ILE A 998 -13.80 21.91 -2.82
N GLU A 999 -14.91 21.57 -2.18
CA GLU A 999 -15.54 20.25 -2.22
C GLU A 999 -16.79 20.34 -3.10
N VAL A 1000 -16.80 19.57 -4.20
CA VAL A 1000 -17.86 19.57 -5.22
C VAL A 1000 -18.54 18.20 -5.20
N VAL A 1001 -19.75 18.12 -4.66
CA VAL A 1001 -20.58 16.90 -4.72
C VAL A 1001 -21.24 16.84 -6.10
N MET A 1002 -21.16 15.70 -6.79
CA MET A 1002 -21.84 15.52 -8.07
C MET A 1002 -23.35 15.28 -7.89
N LEU A 1003 -24.13 15.73 -8.87
CA LEU A 1003 -25.56 15.42 -9.01
C LEU A 1003 -25.79 13.92 -9.22
N SER A 1004 -26.96 13.41 -8.82
CA SER A 1004 -27.35 12.02 -9.03
C SER A 1004 -27.31 11.64 -10.52
N GLY A 1005 -26.62 10.54 -10.85
CA GLY A 1005 -26.43 10.09 -12.23
C GLY A 1005 -25.31 10.81 -13.02
N TYR A 1006 -24.56 11.72 -12.39
CA TYR A 1006 -23.40 12.40 -12.97
C TYR A 1006 -22.06 11.90 -12.41
N SER A 1007 -21.02 11.91 -13.25
CA SER A 1007 -19.62 11.67 -12.88
C SER A 1007 -18.72 12.81 -13.40
N PRO A 1008 -17.57 13.11 -12.76
CA PRO A 1008 -16.58 14.03 -13.33
C PRO A 1008 -15.95 13.42 -14.59
N ALA A 1009 -15.65 14.25 -15.60
CA ALA A 1009 -14.99 13.81 -16.81
C ALA A 1009 -13.57 13.28 -16.53
N ASP A 1010 -13.10 12.32 -17.33
CA ASP A 1010 -11.85 11.58 -17.09
C ASP A 1010 -10.60 12.49 -17.08
N ASP A 1011 -10.65 13.66 -17.74
CA ASP A 1011 -9.61 14.68 -17.80
C ASP A 1011 -9.67 15.74 -16.68
N THR A 1012 -10.72 15.73 -15.84
CA THR A 1012 -10.99 16.73 -14.78
C THR A 1012 -9.76 17.04 -13.93
N LYS A 1013 -8.97 16.00 -13.59
CA LYS A 1013 -7.76 16.14 -12.78
C LYS A 1013 -6.69 16.98 -13.48
N ASP A 1014 -6.43 16.69 -14.76
CA ASP A 1014 -5.36 17.31 -15.54
C ASP A 1014 -5.75 18.73 -16.00
N VAL A 1015 -7.05 19.00 -16.18
CA VAL A 1015 -7.59 20.35 -16.40
C VAL A 1015 -7.44 21.21 -15.14
N LEU A 1016 -7.85 20.71 -13.97
CA LEU A 1016 -7.82 21.49 -12.74
C LEU A 1016 -6.39 21.75 -12.23
N LEU A 1017 -5.44 20.84 -12.44
CA LEU A 1017 -4.02 21.03 -12.09
C LEU A 1017 -3.28 22.07 -12.96
N GLN A 1018 -3.89 22.59 -14.03
CA GLN A 1018 -3.32 23.70 -14.81
C GLN A 1018 -3.54 25.08 -14.16
N TYR A 1019 -4.43 25.18 -13.17
CA TYR A 1019 -4.67 26.43 -12.46
C TYR A 1019 -3.57 26.67 -11.41
N PRO A 1020 -2.87 27.82 -11.41
CA PRO A 1020 -1.65 28.03 -10.61
C PRO A 1020 -1.87 28.16 -9.09
N LEU A 1021 -3.11 28.03 -8.61
CA LEU A 1021 -3.44 27.93 -7.18
C LEU A 1021 -3.80 26.49 -6.76
N VAL A 1022 -4.03 25.58 -7.71
CA VAL A 1022 -4.47 24.20 -7.43
C VAL A 1022 -3.23 23.32 -7.28
N ARG A 1023 -2.96 22.84 -6.06
CA ARG A 1023 -1.82 21.93 -5.79
C ARG A 1023 -2.17 20.47 -5.96
N LYS A 1024 -3.42 20.11 -5.66
CA LYS A 1024 -3.91 18.73 -5.71
C LYS A 1024 -5.38 18.72 -6.10
N VAL A 1025 -5.75 17.66 -6.82
CA VAL A 1025 -7.13 17.28 -7.11
C VAL A 1025 -7.30 15.81 -6.72
N GLU A 1026 -8.35 15.50 -5.99
CA GLU A 1026 -8.72 14.14 -5.58
C GLU A 1026 -10.19 13.87 -5.90
N ILE A 1027 -10.47 12.70 -6.47
CA ILE A 1027 -11.83 12.27 -6.81
C ILE A 1027 -12.14 11.03 -5.98
N LYS A 1028 -13.20 11.08 -5.18
CA LYS A 1028 -13.63 10.01 -4.27
C LYS A 1028 -15.12 9.73 -4.47
N SER A 1029 -15.44 8.54 -4.96
CA SER A 1029 -16.79 8.12 -5.37
C SER A 1029 -17.46 9.10 -6.33
N ALA A 1030 -18.20 10.08 -5.81
CA ALA A 1030 -18.94 11.11 -6.56
C ALA A 1030 -18.66 12.53 -6.03
N ILE A 1031 -17.49 12.75 -5.43
CA ILE A 1031 -17.06 14.05 -4.89
C ILE A 1031 -15.68 14.41 -5.45
N VAL A 1032 -15.52 15.65 -5.88
CA VAL A 1032 -14.24 16.23 -6.33
C VAL A 1032 -13.73 17.20 -5.27
N TYR A 1033 -12.52 16.94 -4.78
CA TYR A 1033 -11.80 17.78 -3.82
C TYR A 1033 -10.69 18.54 -4.54
N ILE A 1034 -10.75 19.88 -4.52
CA ILE A 1034 -9.79 20.79 -5.13
C ILE A 1034 -9.04 21.50 -4.00
N TYR A 1035 -7.73 21.29 -3.90
CA TYR A 1035 -6.87 21.87 -2.86
C TYR A 1035 -6.20 23.14 -3.38
N LEU A 1036 -6.46 24.28 -2.74
CA LEU A 1036 -5.97 25.60 -3.17
C LEU A 1036 -4.96 26.20 -2.18
N ASP A 1037 -3.85 26.75 -2.67
CA ASP A 1037 -2.81 27.44 -1.86
C ASP A 1037 -3.41 28.45 -0.86
N GLU A 1038 -4.21 29.36 -1.40
CA GLU A 1038 -4.89 30.44 -0.68
C GLU A 1038 -6.09 30.90 -1.52
N LEU A 1039 -7.10 31.44 -0.84
CA LEU A 1039 -8.03 32.38 -1.45
C LEU A 1039 -7.87 33.75 -0.78
N ASN A 1040 -7.78 34.80 -1.59
CA ASN A 1040 -7.79 36.18 -1.16
C ASN A 1040 -9.11 36.87 -1.58
N HIS A 1041 -9.27 38.16 -1.31
CA HIS A 1041 -10.52 38.88 -1.58
C HIS A 1041 -10.89 39.05 -3.08
N LYS A 1042 -10.04 38.57 -4.01
CA LYS A 1042 -10.32 38.57 -5.45
C LYS A 1042 -10.89 37.22 -5.88
N PHE A 1043 -11.98 37.24 -6.66
CA PHE A 1043 -12.58 36.03 -7.21
C PHE A 1043 -11.61 35.24 -8.09
N ARG A 1044 -11.55 33.93 -7.83
CA ARG A 1044 -10.88 32.92 -8.65
C ARG A 1044 -11.94 32.03 -9.30
N LYS A 1045 -11.78 31.74 -10.59
CA LYS A 1045 -12.65 30.82 -11.35
C LYS A 1045 -11.91 29.50 -11.57
N PHE A 1046 -12.53 28.39 -11.19
CA PHE A 1046 -12.10 27.03 -11.48
C PHE A 1046 -13.17 26.36 -12.36
N SER A 1047 -12.79 25.44 -13.24
CA SER A 1047 -13.74 24.83 -14.19
C SER A 1047 -13.35 23.44 -14.63
N PHE A 1048 -14.34 22.57 -14.75
CA PHE A 1048 -14.23 21.19 -15.25
C PHE A 1048 -15.60 20.68 -15.73
N SER A 1049 -15.63 19.57 -16.45
CA SER A 1049 -16.86 18.97 -16.99
C SER A 1049 -17.34 17.79 -16.16
N ALA A 1050 -18.66 17.65 -16.01
CA ALA A 1050 -19.31 16.45 -15.52
C ALA A 1050 -20.14 15.79 -16.65
N ARG A 1051 -20.06 14.47 -16.78
CA ARG A 1051 -20.82 13.65 -17.73
C ARG A 1051 -22.05 13.06 -17.04
N ARG A 1052 -23.20 13.04 -17.71
CA ARG A 1052 -24.41 12.36 -17.21
C ARG A 1052 -24.42 10.92 -17.72
N ASP A 1053 -24.12 9.97 -16.84
CA ASP A 1053 -24.13 8.54 -17.14
C ASP A 1053 -25.56 7.96 -17.07
N ILE A 1054 -26.41 8.47 -16.16
CA ILE A 1054 -27.80 8.04 -15.97
C ILE A 1054 -28.73 9.26 -15.93
N VAL A 1055 -29.90 9.14 -16.56
CA VAL A 1055 -30.94 10.18 -16.50
C VAL A 1055 -31.73 10.04 -15.20
N VAL A 1056 -31.66 11.10 -14.39
CA VAL A 1056 -32.42 11.31 -13.17
C VAL A 1056 -33.21 12.61 -13.36
N GLY A 1057 -34.49 12.62 -12.98
CA GLY A 1057 -35.36 13.79 -12.97
C GLY A 1057 -35.73 14.21 -11.55
N ASN A 1058 -36.35 15.38 -11.40
CA ASN A 1058 -36.55 16.06 -10.12
C ASN A 1058 -35.24 16.22 -9.30
N LEU A 1059 -34.11 16.36 -10.01
CA LEU A 1059 -32.75 16.46 -9.45
C LEU A 1059 -32.70 17.45 -8.29
N GLN A 1060 -32.24 16.99 -7.13
CA GLN A 1060 -32.03 17.85 -5.96
C GLN A 1060 -30.74 18.64 -6.14
N PRO A 1061 -30.68 19.93 -5.73
CA PRO A 1061 -29.49 20.75 -5.93
C PRO A 1061 -28.29 20.20 -5.15
N ALA A 1062 -27.25 19.79 -5.89
CA ALA A 1062 -26.00 19.34 -5.32
C ALA A 1062 -25.22 20.51 -4.69
N THR A 1063 -24.39 20.19 -3.70
CA THR A 1063 -23.66 21.17 -2.91
C THR A 1063 -22.24 21.38 -3.41
N VAL A 1064 -21.80 22.64 -3.36
CA VAL A 1064 -20.39 23.00 -3.37
C VAL A 1064 -20.08 23.73 -2.08
N LYS A 1065 -19.10 23.22 -1.32
CA LYS A 1065 -18.60 23.84 -0.10
C LYS A 1065 -17.20 24.38 -0.38
N VAL A 1066 -16.91 25.60 0.06
CA VAL A 1066 -15.54 26.08 0.23
C VAL A 1066 -15.28 26.28 1.72
N TYR A 1067 -14.13 25.86 2.20
CA TYR A 1067 -13.72 26.03 3.59
C TYR A 1067 -12.21 26.21 3.68
N ASP A 1068 -11.77 26.98 4.68
CA ASP A 1068 -10.40 26.90 5.14
C ASP A 1068 -10.20 25.49 5.75
N TYR A 1069 -9.19 24.75 5.32
CA TYR A 1069 -8.98 23.37 5.81
C TYR A 1069 -8.63 23.34 7.30
N TYR A 1070 -8.03 24.42 7.80
CA TYR A 1070 -7.46 24.50 9.14
C TYR A 1070 -8.37 25.23 10.12
N GLN A 1071 -9.36 25.95 9.60
CA GLN A 1071 -10.47 26.55 10.31
C GLN A 1071 -11.80 26.22 9.59
N PRO A 1072 -12.32 24.96 9.67
CA PRO A 1072 -13.52 24.54 8.94
C PRO A 1072 -14.80 25.34 9.29
N GLU A 1073 -14.79 26.05 10.42
CA GLU A 1073 -15.77 27.06 10.81
C GLU A 1073 -15.80 28.26 9.84
N GLU A 1074 -14.65 28.65 9.27
CA GLU A 1074 -14.59 29.58 8.15
C GLU A 1074 -14.94 28.83 6.85
N ASN A 1075 -16.22 28.85 6.50
CA ASN A 1075 -16.71 28.24 5.28
C ASN A 1075 -17.74 29.11 4.55
N ALA A 1076 -18.10 28.66 3.35
CA ALA A 1076 -19.34 29.02 2.71
C ALA A 1076 -19.85 27.86 1.86
N LEU A 1077 -21.16 27.76 1.77
CA LEU A 1077 -21.86 26.74 1.00
C LEU A 1077 -22.68 27.40 -0.09
N THR A 1078 -22.73 26.77 -1.26
CA THR A 1078 -23.72 27.10 -2.30
C THR A 1078 -24.29 25.82 -2.90
N GLN A 1079 -25.42 25.95 -3.58
CA GLN A 1079 -26.05 24.85 -4.31
C GLN A 1079 -26.00 25.13 -5.80
N TYR A 1080 -25.89 24.07 -6.60
CA TYR A 1080 -26.04 24.12 -8.04
C TYR A 1080 -27.00 23.02 -8.51
N ASN A 1081 -27.59 23.22 -9.68
CA ASN A 1081 -28.34 22.18 -10.35
C ASN A 1081 -27.97 22.18 -11.84
N ALA A 1082 -28.24 21.07 -12.52
CA ALA A 1082 -28.24 21.03 -13.97
C ALA A 1082 -29.49 21.76 -14.50
N PRO A 1083 -29.52 22.22 -15.76
CA PRO A 1083 -30.74 22.70 -16.37
C PRO A 1083 -31.80 21.57 -16.52
N CYS A 1084 -31.35 20.31 -16.61
CA CYS A 1084 -32.12 19.06 -16.73
C CYS A 1084 -31.19 17.81 -16.67
#